data_AF-A0A2A2RQ56-F1
#
_entry.id   AF-A0A2A2RQ56-F1
#
_cell.length_a   1.000
_cell.length_b   1.000
_cell.length_c   1.000
_cell.angle_alpha   90.00
_cell.angle_beta   90.00
_cell.angle_gamma   90.00
#
_symmetry.space_group_name_H-M   'P 1'
#
loop_
_entity.id
_entity.type
_entity.pdbx_description
1 polymer ?
#
loop_
_entity_poly.entity_id
_entity_poly.type
_entity_poly.pdbx_seq_one_letter_code
_entity_poly.pdbx_strand_id
1 'polypeptide(L)'
;MTGNPKLLRPAVAPLWRQIKDFSGYGGEATYLWPRWILLRAVGVVFIIIFSGIINESAALIGPHGLVPLPDVMAQLRSAQPTAWESYLKAPTLFWFSSSPAMIQAVQWGGLFAAIALLANVLPRLALLGCWLSLLSFARGWLIFSDPQIDWLMLEVALLCIPFAPAGFRPGIGAAAPPRPLVIFMVRWLLFRVMFESGLAKILSGDPHWANLSAMDTLYEVAPCPTILGYFDHQLPHFWHVGEAILTFAAELVAPLLAVFAGRRGRWWAFWLWLALQAGIQLTCNFGWLNTASIALGLLLFDDQMLTAAARWFRRPALAQYLANSAAPQTGPTPAPAWQRHSLSIALWVHFYLSIIAFGQAASMPRNIVLDAISRPLKFIFDGFGSVNAYQLYARLDLQHVIAEFIGSNDGGQTWRPYEFRYFPQRLDHISGFIAPRFPRFEATLQIQFATRDKPTTLYRLVAAQLLAQNPQVLSLFAGNPFPDRPPQMIRVAGYQYKFTDLTTYRATGNFWQRTYTGEYLPMIYQRPMGEIGTADTAFDQIAAKAFHGNPAAQSQLGFLFVSGDEGVPKNGAEAARWLGLAAAQGVAAAQLNLALILAQGDGVPQDLGQAAQWCQRAAHQGLAAAQDRLGIMYVQGEGVTKNDTEALAWFLVAAQAGLPEAQSRAAYIKARTSLTLSLAAERRAQNLTEEIAAAAKKTGRK
;
A
#
# COMPACT_ATOMS: atom_id res chain seq x y z
N MET A 1 -63.28 -30.80 -16.08
CA MET A 1 -62.63 -29.48 -15.98
C MET A 1 -61.24 -29.57 -16.60
N THR A 2 -61.14 -29.38 -17.91
CA THR A 2 -59.88 -29.38 -18.68
C THR A 2 -59.46 -27.94 -18.93
N GLY A 3 -58.57 -27.42 -18.08
CA GLY A 3 -58.01 -26.07 -18.20
C GLY A 3 -56.98 -26.00 -19.33
N ASN A 4 -57.26 -25.15 -20.32
CA ASN A 4 -56.46 -24.96 -21.53
C ASN A 4 -55.12 -24.23 -21.21
N PRO A 5 -53.92 -24.80 -21.48
CA PRO A 5 -52.62 -24.22 -21.12
C PRO A 5 -52.14 -23.08 -22.03
N LYS A 6 -53.07 -22.36 -22.68
CA LYS A 6 -52.76 -21.30 -23.65
C LYS A 6 -52.92 -19.86 -23.14
N LEU A 7 -53.39 -19.65 -21.90
CA LEU A 7 -53.75 -18.31 -21.42
C LEU A 7 -52.62 -17.50 -20.74
N LEU A 8 -51.42 -18.06 -20.54
CA LEU A 8 -50.26 -17.34 -19.95
C LEU A 8 -49.19 -16.91 -20.97
N ARG A 9 -49.39 -17.16 -22.27
CA ARG A 9 -48.36 -16.97 -23.32
C ARG A 9 -48.16 -15.54 -23.89
N PRO A 10 -49.14 -14.60 -23.90
CA PRO A 10 -48.92 -13.32 -24.61
C PRO A 10 -47.96 -12.35 -23.91
N ALA A 11 -47.96 -12.30 -22.57
CA ALA A 11 -47.19 -11.30 -21.82
C ALA A 11 -45.70 -11.66 -21.65
N VAL A 12 -45.34 -12.95 -21.69
CA VAL A 12 -43.96 -13.42 -21.43
C VAL A 12 -43.18 -13.72 -22.72
N ALA A 13 -43.86 -13.86 -23.87
CA ALA A 13 -43.21 -14.09 -25.17
C ALA A 13 -42.21 -12.97 -25.57
N PRO A 14 -42.47 -11.67 -25.31
CA PRO A 14 -41.50 -10.60 -25.57
C PRO A 14 -40.25 -10.71 -24.68
N LEU A 15 -40.44 -11.05 -23.41
CA LEU A 15 -39.37 -11.20 -22.42
C LEU A 15 -38.40 -12.33 -22.78
N TRP A 16 -38.95 -13.51 -23.11
CA TRP A 16 -38.13 -14.65 -23.55
C TRP A 16 -37.37 -14.37 -24.85
N ARG A 17 -37.93 -13.55 -25.74
CA ARG A 17 -37.22 -13.12 -26.96
C ARG A 17 -36.00 -12.26 -26.63
N GLN A 18 -36.14 -11.34 -25.69
CA GLN A 18 -35.04 -10.47 -25.25
C GLN A 18 -33.94 -11.26 -24.52
N ILE A 19 -34.30 -12.22 -23.66
CA ILE A 19 -33.34 -13.12 -23.02
C ILE A 19 -32.58 -13.96 -24.05
N LYS A 20 -33.26 -14.46 -25.09
CA LYS A 20 -32.63 -15.18 -26.20
C LYS A 20 -31.68 -14.29 -27.00
N ASP A 21 -32.04 -13.03 -27.26
CA ASP A 21 -31.16 -12.06 -27.93
C ASP A 21 -29.90 -11.77 -27.09
N PHE A 22 -30.07 -11.47 -25.81
CA PHE A 22 -28.97 -11.22 -24.88
C PHE A 22 -28.00 -12.41 -24.77
N SER A 23 -28.54 -13.63 -24.67
CA SER A 23 -27.74 -14.87 -24.56
C SER A 23 -27.11 -15.31 -25.89
N GLY A 24 -27.33 -14.60 -27.00
CA GLY A 24 -26.82 -14.98 -28.32
C GLY A 24 -27.58 -16.13 -28.99
N TYR A 25 -28.61 -16.69 -28.35
CA TYR A 25 -29.47 -17.74 -28.91
C TYR A 25 -30.57 -17.20 -29.83
N GLY A 26 -30.69 -15.87 -29.98
CA GLY A 26 -31.61 -15.24 -30.92
C GLY A 26 -31.27 -15.53 -32.39
N GLY A 27 -29.99 -15.83 -32.70
CA GLY A 27 -29.55 -16.21 -34.04
C GLY A 27 -29.44 -15.07 -35.06
N GLU A 28 -29.82 -13.84 -34.71
CA GLU A 28 -29.87 -12.69 -35.62
C GLU A 28 -28.53 -11.95 -35.81
N ALA A 29 -27.52 -12.22 -34.97
CA ALA A 29 -26.23 -11.52 -34.98
C ALA A 29 -25.04 -12.46 -34.87
N THR A 30 -23.92 -12.10 -35.50
CA THR A 30 -22.71 -12.93 -35.61
C THR A 30 -21.65 -12.63 -34.54
N TYR A 31 -21.70 -11.43 -33.95
CA TYR A 31 -20.80 -10.93 -32.91
C TYR A 31 -19.32 -10.89 -33.31
N LEU A 32 -19.01 -10.80 -34.61
CA LEU A 32 -17.64 -10.81 -35.11
C LEU A 32 -16.88 -9.54 -34.72
N TRP A 33 -17.50 -8.36 -34.91
CA TRP A 33 -16.88 -7.09 -34.56
C TRP A 33 -16.75 -6.86 -33.05
N PRO A 34 -17.82 -7.04 -32.24
CA PRO A 34 -17.71 -6.93 -30.79
C PRO A 34 -16.61 -7.84 -30.22
N ARG A 35 -16.52 -9.09 -30.70
CA ARG A 35 -15.44 -10.01 -30.33
C ARG A 35 -14.07 -9.45 -30.68
N TRP A 36 -13.89 -9.02 -31.93
CA TRP A 36 -12.61 -8.55 -32.44
C TRP A 36 -12.11 -7.30 -31.69
N ILE A 37 -13.01 -6.40 -31.30
CA ILE A 37 -12.67 -5.21 -30.52
C ILE A 37 -12.33 -5.60 -29.08
N LEU A 38 -13.14 -6.45 -28.43
CA LEU A 38 -12.87 -6.91 -27.07
C LEU A 38 -11.49 -7.57 -26.95
N LEU A 39 -11.17 -8.50 -27.85
CA LEU A 39 -9.90 -9.24 -27.80
C LEU A 39 -8.68 -8.31 -27.90
N ARG A 40 -8.77 -7.23 -28.68
CA ARG A 40 -7.71 -6.20 -28.71
C ARG A 40 -7.61 -5.45 -27.41
N ALA A 41 -8.74 -5.01 -26.87
CA ALA A 41 -8.74 -4.27 -25.62
C ALA A 41 -8.18 -5.13 -24.48
N VAL A 42 -8.56 -6.41 -24.40
CA VAL A 42 -7.97 -7.41 -23.49
C VAL A 42 -6.46 -7.54 -23.74
N GLY A 43 -6.01 -7.60 -25.00
CA GLY A 43 -4.59 -7.59 -25.35
C GLY A 43 -3.85 -6.34 -24.86
N VAL A 44 -4.42 -5.15 -25.03
CA VAL A 44 -3.86 -3.88 -24.51
C VAL A 44 -3.74 -3.91 -22.99
N VAL A 45 -4.79 -4.36 -22.30
CA VAL A 45 -4.78 -4.50 -20.83
C VAL A 45 -3.68 -5.46 -20.39
N PHE A 46 -3.52 -6.61 -21.05
CA PHE A 46 -2.42 -7.53 -20.74
C PHE A 46 -1.04 -6.92 -21.00
N ILE A 47 -0.85 -6.14 -22.07
CA ILE A 47 0.40 -5.42 -22.31
C ILE A 47 0.71 -4.50 -21.12
N ILE A 48 -0.28 -3.74 -20.64
CA ILE A 48 -0.12 -2.86 -19.48
C ILE A 48 0.24 -3.66 -18.22
N ILE A 49 -0.47 -4.76 -17.96
CA ILE A 49 -0.22 -5.66 -16.83
C ILE A 49 1.21 -6.19 -16.87
N PHE A 50 1.64 -6.80 -17.97
CA PHE A 50 2.97 -7.40 -18.08
C PHE A 50 4.08 -6.36 -18.08
N SER A 51 3.85 -5.17 -18.64
CA SER A 51 4.79 -4.05 -18.53
C SER A 51 4.99 -3.62 -17.08
N GLY A 52 3.91 -3.57 -16.28
CA GLY A 52 3.98 -3.32 -14.85
C GLY A 52 4.75 -4.43 -14.10
N ILE A 53 4.46 -5.69 -14.43
CA ILE A 53 5.16 -6.85 -13.84
C ILE A 53 6.67 -6.80 -14.14
N ILE A 54 7.05 -6.55 -15.39
CA ILE A 54 8.47 -6.44 -15.79
C ILE A 54 9.17 -5.35 -14.96
N ASN A 55 8.53 -4.19 -14.78
CA ASN A 55 9.14 -3.07 -14.07
C ASN A 55 9.34 -3.33 -12.56
N GLU A 56 8.47 -4.10 -11.90
CA GLU A 56 8.48 -4.21 -10.44
C GLU A 56 8.97 -5.58 -9.92
N SER A 57 8.91 -6.62 -10.75
CA SER A 57 9.19 -8.01 -10.35
C SER A 57 10.57 -8.25 -9.71
N ALA A 58 11.61 -7.56 -10.17
CA ALA A 58 12.96 -7.74 -9.62
C ALA A 58 12.99 -7.36 -8.14
N ALA A 59 12.37 -6.22 -7.81
CA ALA A 59 12.24 -5.72 -6.45
C ALA A 59 11.21 -6.49 -5.62
N LEU A 60 10.17 -7.06 -6.23
CA LEU A 60 9.14 -7.79 -5.49
C LEU A 60 9.50 -9.25 -5.22
N ILE A 61 9.86 -10.01 -6.26
CA ILE A 61 10.09 -11.47 -6.19
C ILE A 61 11.40 -11.96 -6.81
N GLY A 62 12.24 -11.04 -7.26
CA GLY A 62 13.58 -11.36 -7.72
C GLY A 62 14.44 -11.99 -6.61
N PRO A 63 15.64 -12.47 -6.94
CA PRO A 63 16.53 -13.14 -5.98
C PRO A 63 16.97 -12.21 -4.83
N HIS A 64 16.94 -10.89 -5.06
CA HIS A 64 17.21 -9.86 -4.05
C HIS A 64 15.98 -8.99 -3.78
N GLY A 65 14.78 -9.45 -4.15
CA GLY A 65 13.53 -8.74 -3.92
C GLY A 65 13.03 -8.84 -2.48
N LEU A 66 11.86 -8.26 -2.23
CA LEU A 66 11.19 -8.29 -0.92
C LEU A 66 10.79 -9.70 -0.50
N VAL A 67 10.29 -10.50 -1.44
CA VAL A 67 9.79 -11.86 -1.21
C VAL A 67 10.30 -12.77 -2.32
N PRO A 68 11.55 -13.26 -2.24
CA PRO A 68 12.14 -14.07 -3.29
C PRO A 68 11.27 -15.27 -3.67
N LEU A 69 11.05 -15.45 -4.99
CA LEU A 69 10.18 -16.50 -5.50
C LEU A 69 10.52 -17.92 -4.99
N PRO A 70 11.80 -18.34 -4.86
CA PRO A 70 12.12 -19.66 -4.31
C PRO A 70 11.54 -19.90 -2.92
N ASP A 71 11.51 -18.88 -2.07
CA ASP A 71 10.98 -18.97 -0.71
C ASP A 71 9.46 -19.13 -0.73
N VAL A 72 8.78 -18.39 -1.62
CA VAL A 72 7.33 -18.54 -1.84
C VAL A 72 7.00 -19.97 -2.29
N MET A 73 7.75 -20.51 -3.24
CA MET A 73 7.52 -21.86 -3.75
C MET A 73 7.80 -22.93 -2.67
N ALA A 74 8.81 -22.72 -1.83
CA ALA A 74 9.10 -23.59 -0.69
C ALA A 74 7.96 -23.55 0.35
N GLN A 75 7.46 -22.35 0.67
CA GLN A 75 6.31 -22.18 1.57
C GLN A 75 5.07 -22.88 1.02
N LEU A 76 4.73 -22.67 -0.25
CA LEU A 76 3.58 -23.33 -0.90
C LEU A 76 3.70 -24.86 -0.86
N ARG A 77 4.91 -25.39 -1.06
CA ARG A 77 5.17 -26.85 -0.97
C ARG A 77 4.99 -27.37 0.45
N SER A 78 5.43 -26.63 1.46
CA SER A 78 5.30 -27.01 2.87
C SER A 78 3.89 -26.85 3.42
N ALA A 79 3.05 -26.02 2.77
CA ALA A 79 1.70 -25.69 3.25
C ALA A 79 0.68 -26.81 3.02
N GLN A 80 0.98 -27.82 2.19
CA GLN A 80 0.07 -28.93 1.91
C GLN A 80 0.71 -30.28 2.23
N PRO A 81 -0.08 -31.30 2.64
CA PRO A 81 0.42 -32.64 2.95
C PRO A 81 1.10 -33.32 1.75
N THR A 82 0.63 -33.02 0.54
CA THR A 82 1.13 -33.65 -0.69
C THR A 82 1.53 -32.62 -1.73
N ALA A 83 2.51 -32.98 -2.57
CA ALA A 83 2.94 -32.16 -3.71
C ALA A 83 1.79 -31.93 -4.71
N TRP A 84 0.93 -32.93 -4.90
CA TRP A 84 -0.24 -32.82 -5.76
C TRP A 84 -1.23 -31.76 -5.27
N GLU A 85 -1.52 -31.71 -3.98
CA GLU A 85 -2.37 -30.67 -3.39
C GLU A 85 -1.76 -29.28 -3.54
N SER A 86 -0.43 -29.16 -3.43
CA SER A 86 0.28 -27.90 -3.68
C SER A 86 0.07 -27.43 -5.12
N TYR A 87 0.15 -28.34 -6.10
CA TYR A 87 -0.07 -28.03 -7.51
C TYR A 87 -1.51 -27.61 -7.82
N LEU A 88 -2.50 -28.29 -7.23
CA LEU A 88 -3.91 -27.94 -7.40
C LEU A 88 -4.28 -26.61 -6.75
N LYS A 89 -3.77 -26.32 -5.55
CA LYS A 89 -4.09 -25.08 -4.82
C LYS A 89 -3.32 -23.87 -5.33
N ALA A 90 -2.14 -24.07 -5.91
CA ALA A 90 -1.33 -23.01 -6.48
C ALA A 90 -0.80 -23.41 -7.88
N PRO A 91 -1.68 -23.53 -8.89
CA PRO A 91 -1.24 -23.80 -10.26
C PRO A 91 -0.37 -22.65 -10.77
N THR A 92 0.87 -22.95 -11.16
CA THR A 92 1.82 -21.97 -11.68
C THR A 92 2.90 -22.65 -12.51
N LEU A 93 3.45 -21.95 -13.50
CA LEU A 93 4.63 -22.38 -14.24
C LEU A 93 5.89 -22.39 -13.35
N PHE A 94 5.89 -21.69 -12.21
CA PHE A 94 7.04 -21.63 -11.31
C PHE A 94 7.33 -22.94 -10.56
N TRP A 95 6.48 -23.95 -10.68
CA TRP A 95 6.81 -25.31 -10.22
C TRP A 95 7.93 -25.97 -11.04
N PHE A 96 8.10 -25.57 -12.31
CA PHE A 96 9.19 -26.08 -13.15
C PHE A 96 10.53 -25.47 -12.76
N SER A 97 10.54 -24.18 -12.41
CA SER A 97 11.72 -23.45 -11.93
C SER A 97 11.29 -22.15 -11.26
N SER A 98 11.99 -21.75 -10.19
CA SER A 98 11.85 -20.44 -9.54
C SER A 98 13.06 -19.53 -9.80
N SER A 99 13.86 -19.86 -10.82
CA SER A 99 15.07 -19.10 -11.17
C SER A 99 14.73 -17.71 -11.75
N PRO A 100 15.66 -16.74 -11.67
CA PRO A 100 15.49 -15.44 -12.32
C PRO A 100 15.21 -15.53 -13.82
N ALA A 101 15.81 -16.51 -14.52
CA ALA A 101 15.56 -16.77 -15.93
C ALA A 101 14.12 -17.24 -16.19
N MET A 102 13.57 -18.09 -15.33
CA MET A 102 12.17 -18.51 -15.44
C MET A 102 11.19 -17.35 -15.19
N ILE A 103 11.48 -16.50 -14.22
CA ILE A 103 10.70 -15.27 -13.97
C ILE A 103 10.65 -14.41 -15.24
N GLN A 104 11.80 -14.14 -15.86
CA GLN A 104 11.87 -13.38 -17.11
C GLN A 104 11.14 -14.08 -18.27
N ALA A 105 11.30 -15.41 -18.40
CA ALA A 105 10.64 -16.17 -19.46
C ALA A 105 9.10 -16.05 -19.37
N VAL A 106 8.53 -16.13 -18.17
CA VAL A 106 7.08 -15.97 -17.97
C VAL A 106 6.63 -14.52 -18.21
N GLN A 107 7.44 -13.52 -17.86
CA GLN A 107 7.15 -12.10 -18.12
C GLN A 107 7.08 -11.77 -19.60
N TRP A 108 8.17 -12.05 -20.31
CA TRP A 108 8.29 -11.76 -21.72
C TRP A 108 7.37 -12.67 -22.53
N GLY A 109 7.21 -13.93 -22.13
CA GLY A 109 6.23 -14.84 -22.71
C GLY A 109 4.81 -14.30 -22.62
N GLY A 110 4.39 -13.81 -21.45
CA GLY A 110 3.09 -13.15 -21.25
C GLY A 110 2.93 -11.89 -22.11
N LEU A 111 3.95 -11.03 -22.16
CA LEU A 111 3.94 -9.81 -22.97
C LEU A 111 3.87 -10.11 -24.47
N PHE A 112 4.69 -11.04 -24.97
CA PHE A 112 4.65 -11.44 -26.37
C PHE A 112 3.33 -12.10 -26.74
N ALA A 113 2.76 -12.91 -25.84
CA ALA A 113 1.41 -13.44 -26.02
C ALA A 113 0.36 -12.32 -26.09
N ALA A 114 0.49 -11.27 -25.27
CA ALA A 114 -0.44 -10.13 -25.30
C ALA A 114 -0.33 -9.33 -26.61
N ILE A 115 0.90 -9.10 -27.09
CA ILE A 115 1.18 -8.48 -28.39
C ILE A 115 0.64 -9.35 -29.53
N ALA A 116 0.83 -10.67 -29.47
CA ALA A 116 0.28 -11.59 -30.45
C ALA A 116 -1.25 -11.55 -30.49
N LEU A 117 -1.91 -11.49 -29.32
CA LEU A 117 -3.36 -11.31 -29.24
C LEU A 117 -3.81 -10.01 -29.90
N LEU A 118 -3.15 -8.89 -29.59
CA LEU A 118 -3.43 -7.58 -30.17
C LEU A 118 -3.23 -7.57 -31.69
N ALA A 119 -2.17 -8.23 -32.17
CA ALA A 119 -1.84 -8.40 -33.57
C ALA A 119 -2.69 -9.48 -34.29
N ASN A 120 -3.62 -10.11 -33.57
CA ASN A 120 -4.49 -11.17 -34.08
C ASN A 120 -3.72 -12.39 -34.63
N VAL A 121 -2.62 -12.75 -33.95
CA VAL A 121 -1.78 -13.91 -34.24
C VAL A 121 -2.08 -15.00 -33.20
N LEU A 122 -2.57 -16.15 -33.67
CA LEU A 122 -2.96 -17.30 -32.85
C LEU A 122 -3.78 -16.89 -31.60
N PRO A 123 -4.87 -16.10 -31.74
CA PRO A 123 -5.47 -15.37 -30.61
C PRO A 123 -5.91 -16.28 -29.45
N ARG A 124 -6.35 -17.51 -29.73
CA ARG A 124 -6.69 -18.48 -28.68
C ARG A 124 -5.48 -18.95 -27.87
N LEU A 125 -4.35 -19.24 -28.52
CA LEU A 125 -3.12 -19.64 -27.84
C LEU A 125 -2.46 -18.45 -27.16
N ALA A 126 -2.52 -17.28 -27.79
CA ALA A 126 -2.06 -16.03 -27.20
C ALA A 126 -2.79 -15.73 -25.88
N LEU A 127 -4.12 -15.82 -25.84
CA LEU A 127 -4.89 -15.69 -24.60
C LEU A 127 -4.53 -16.74 -23.55
N LEU A 128 -4.35 -18.00 -23.95
CA LEU A 128 -3.91 -19.05 -23.03
C LEU A 128 -2.53 -18.73 -22.44
N GLY A 129 -1.61 -18.23 -23.26
CA GLY A 129 -0.29 -17.78 -22.82
C GLY A 129 -0.35 -16.61 -21.84
N CYS A 130 -1.19 -15.61 -22.11
CA CYS A 130 -1.44 -14.51 -21.18
C CYS A 130 -2.02 -15.01 -19.86
N TRP A 131 -3.04 -15.90 -19.91
CA TRP A 131 -3.68 -16.45 -18.73
C TRP A 131 -2.73 -17.30 -17.88
N LEU A 132 -1.97 -18.21 -18.49
CA LEU A 132 -0.97 -19.02 -17.77
C LEU A 132 0.12 -18.16 -17.13
N SER A 133 0.57 -17.12 -17.83
CA SER A 133 1.61 -16.23 -17.32
C SER A 133 1.10 -15.39 -16.15
N LEU A 134 -0.09 -14.79 -16.27
CA LEU A 134 -0.69 -14.03 -15.19
C LEU A 134 -1.03 -14.92 -13.99
N LEU A 135 -1.56 -16.13 -14.22
CA LEU A 135 -1.86 -17.10 -13.16
C LEU A 135 -0.60 -17.45 -12.37
N SER A 136 0.52 -17.61 -13.09
CA SER A 136 1.81 -17.90 -12.47
C SER A 136 2.26 -16.77 -11.55
N PHE A 137 2.10 -15.50 -11.96
CA PHE A 137 2.38 -14.35 -11.10
C PHE A 137 1.41 -14.21 -9.94
N ALA A 138 0.11 -14.31 -10.19
CA ALA A 138 -0.93 -14.26 -9.15
C ALA A 138 -0.67 -15.27 -8.01
N ARG A 139 -0.08 -16.42 -8.33
CA ARG A 139 0.37 -17.43 -7.34
C ARG A 139 1.80 -17.24 -6.83
N GLY A 140 2.71 -16.72 -7.65
CA GLY A 140 4.12 -16.57 -7.33
C GLY A 140 4.45 -15.39 -6.40
N TRP A 141 3.57 -14.39 -6.32
CA TRP A 141 3.82 -13.20 -5.48
C TRP A 141 2.61 -12.78 -4.64
N LEU A 142 1.79 -13.75 -4.25
CA LEU A 142 0.47 -13.65 -3.56
C LEU A 142 0.18 -12.37 -2.77
N ILE A 143 1.09 -11.88 -1.93
CA ILE A 143 0.89 -10.68 -1.10
C ILE A 143 0.68 -9.42 -1.98
N PHE A 144 1.33 -9.36 -3.14
CA PHE A 144 1.28 -8.26 -4.12
C PHE A 144 0.20 -8.45 -5.22
N SER A 145 -0.55 -9.54 -5.13
CA SER A 145 -1.68 -9.85 -6.00
C SER A 145 -2.92 -9.86 -5.13
N ASP A 146 -3.53 -8.69 -4.94
CA ASP A 146 -4.82 -8.63 -4.24
C ASP A 146 -5.85 -9.47 -5.02
N PRO A 147 -6.53 -10.44 -4.38
CA PRO A 147 -7.48 -11.36 -5.01
C PRO A 147 -8.63 -10.73 -5.82
N GLN A 148 -8.78 -9.40 -5.87
CA GLN A 148 -9.83 -8.76 -6.66
C GLN A 148 -9.36 -8.32 -8.06
N ILE A 149 -8.11 -7.88 -8.23
CA ILE A 149 -7.65 -7.25 -9.48
C ILE A 149 -7.16 -8.31 -10.47
N ASP A 150 -6.10 -9.05 -10.13
CA ASP A 150 -5.51 -10.04 -11.04
C ASP A 150 -6.49 -11.19 -11.33
N TRP A 151 -7.32 -11.55 -10.35
CA TRP A 151 -8.25 -12.68 -10.46
C TRP A 151 -9.41 -12.37 -11.41
N LEU A 152 -9.93 -11.13 -11.41
CA LEU A 152 -10.92 -10.73 -12.40
C LEU A 152 -10.34 -10.81 -13.82
N MET A 153 -9.09 -10.40 -14.02
CA MET A 153 -8.45 -10.54 -15.34
C MET A 153 -8.27 -12.00 -15.75
N LEU A 154 -7.95 -12.88 -14.80
CA LEU A 154 -7.85 -14.32 -15.06
C LEU A 154 -9.21 -14.89 -15.51
N GLU A 155 -10.30 -14.49 -14.87
CA GLU A 155 -11.65 -14.90 -15.25
C GLU A 155 -12.04 -14.34 -16.63
N VAL A 156 -11.78 -13.05 -16.91
CA VAL A 156 -11.99 -12.43 -18.23
C VAL A 156 -11.25 -13.21 -19.31
N ALA A 157 -9.97 -13.49 -19.10
CA ALA A 157 -9.14 -14.19 -20.07
C ALA A 157 -9.61 -15.63 -20.27
N LEU A 158 -9.94 -16.36 -19.19
CA LEU A 158 -10.45 -17.73 -19.26
C LEU A 158 -11.70 -17.82 -20.13
N LEU A 159 -12.67 -16.92 -19.92
CA LEU A 159 -13.91 -16.89 -20.71
C LEU A 159 -13.68 -16.38 -22.15
N CYS A 160 -12.65 -15.57 -22.38
CA CYS A 160 -12.27 -15.12 -23.72
C CYS A 160 -11.57 -16.20 -24.55
N ILE A 161 -10.93 -17.22 -23.96
CA ILE A 161 -10.25 -18.31 -24.70
C ILE A 161 -11.21 -19.03 -25.67
N PRO A 162 -12.37 -19.57 -25.24
CA PRO A 162 -13.32 -20.19 -26.16
C PRO A 162 -14.05 -19.17 -27.04
N PHE A 163 -14.04 -17.88 -26.68
CA PHE A 163 -14.60 -16.79 -27.47
C PHE A 163 -13.71 -16.46 -28.67
N ALA A 164 -12.39 -16.51 -28.48
CA ALA A 164 -11.40 -16.21 -29.50
C ALA A 164 -11.47 -17.19 -30.69
N PRO A 165 -11.35 -16.66 -31.93
CA PRO A 165 -11.33 -17.50 -33.12
C PRO A 165 -10.10 -18.42 -33.15
N ALA A 166 -10.25 -19.60 -33.75
CA ALA A 166 -9.14 -20.51 -33.98
C ALA A 166 -8.37 -20.13 -35.26
N GLY A 167 -7.10 -20.54 -35.36
CA GLY A 167 -6.26 -20.33 -36.54
C GLY A 167 -5.13 -19.33 -36.32
N PHE A 168 -4.19 -19.26 -37.28
CA PHE A 168 -2.98 -18.46 -37.17
C PHE A 168 -3.23 -16.95 -37.27
N ARG A 169 -4.01 -16.49 -38.25
CA ARG A 169 -4.43 -15.09 -38.39
C ARG A 169 -5.88 -15.02 -38.86
N PRO A 170 -6.85 -15.23 -37.95
CA PRO A 170 -8.24 -15.47 -38.34
C PRO A 170 -9.02 -14.21 -38.78
N GLY A 171 -8.38 -13.02 -38.83
CA GLY A 171 -9.09 -11.77 -39.12
C GLY A 171 -10.16 -11.49 -38.05
N ILE A 172 -11.37 -11.11 -38.46
CA ILE A 172 -12.52 -10.99 -37.56
C ILE A 172 -13.10 -12.36 -37.12
N GLY A 173 -12.57 -13.46 -37.66
CA GLY A 173 -12.94 -14.83 -37.34
C GLY A 173 -14.27 -15.27 -37.92
N ALA A 174 -14.63 -14.79 -39.11
CA ALA A 174 -15.87 -15.16 -39.81
C ALA A 174 -15.99 -16.67 -40.05
N ALA A 175 -14.87 -17.34 -40.32
CA ALA A 175 -14.79 -18.80 -40.48
C ALA A 175 -14.98 -19.58 -39.16
N ALA A 176 -15.05 -18.92 -38.01
CA ALA A 176 -15.25 -19.53 -36.70
C ALA A 176 -16.06 -18.59 -35.79
N PRO A 177 -17.38 -18.42 -36.05
CA PRO A 177 -18.22 -17.51 -35.28
C PRO A 177 -18.33 -17.96 -33.80
N PRO A 178 -18.47 -17.02 -32.86
CA PRO A 178 -18.62 -17.34 -31.45
C PRO A 178 -19.91 -18.13 -31.20
N ARG A 179 -19.84 -19.14 -30.32
CA ARG A 179 -20.99 -19.97 -29.97
C ARG A 179 -21.95 -19.19 -29.05
N PRO A 180 -23.27 -19.38 -29.13
CA PRO A 180 -24.24 -18.72 -28.25
C PRO A 180 -23.91 -18.85 -26.76
N LEU A 181 -23.60 -20.06 -26.27
CA LEU A 181 -23.22 -20.26 -24.87
C LEU A 181 -21.98 -19.45 -24.46
N VAL A 182 -21.01 -19.29 -25.35
CA VAL A 182 -19.80 -18.50 -25.05
C VAL A 182 -20.12 -17.01 -25.01
N ILE A 183 -20.97 -16.52 -25.92
CA ILE A 183 -21.49 -15.14 -25.90
C ILE A 183 -22.23 -14.89 -24.58
N PHE A 184 -23.10 -15.83 -24.19
CA PHE A 184 -23.79 -15.77 -22.91
C PHE A 184 -22.81 -15.70 -21.75
N MET A 185 -21.74 -16.51 -21.71
CA MET A 185 -20.76 -16.50 -20.63
C MET A 185 -19.98 -15.18 -20.51
N VAL A 186 -19.50 -14.60 -21.62
CA VAL A 186 -18.79 -13.31 -21.56
C VAL A 186 -19.73 -12.15 -21.19
N ARG A 187 -21.00 -12.22 -21.60
CA ARG A 187 -22.04 -11.26 -21.18
C ARG A 187 -22.53 -11.49 -19.75
N TRP A 188 -22.51 -12.74 -19.29
CA TRP A 188 -22.79 -13.11 -17.91
C TRP A 188 -21.73 -12.54 -17.00
N LEU A 189 -20.45 -12.71 -17.32
CA LEU A 189 -19.35 -12.08 -16.58
C LEU A 189 -19.57 -10.58 -16.45
N LEU A 190 -19.89 -9.92 -17.58
CA LEU A 190 -20.22 -8.51 -17.60
C LEU A 190 -21.40 -8.17 -16.65
N PHE A 191 -22.53 -8.81 -16.86
CA PHE A 191 -23.73 -8.61 -16.05
C PHE A 191 -23.39 -8.76 -14.57
N ARG A 192 -22.69 -9.85 -14.24
CA ARG A 192 -22.33 -10.26 -12.90
C ARG A 192 -21.45 -9.24 -12.21
N VAL A 193 -20.31 -8.86 -12.81
CA VAL A 193 -19.36 -7.91 -12.21
C VAL A 193 -20.05 -6.60 -11.84
N MET A 194 -20.93 -6.10 -12.71
CA MET A 194 -21.67 -4.86 -12.46
C MET A 194 -22.78 -5.04 -11.43
N PHE A 195 -23.63 -6.05 -11.62
CA PHE A 195 -24.80 -6.28 -10.78
C PHE A 195 -24.42 -6.69 -9.36
N GLU A 196 -23.42 -7.56 -9.23
CA GLU A 196 -22.88 -7.96 -7.93
C GLU A 196 -22.27 -6.79 -7.18
N SER A 197 -21.62 -5.83 -7.85
CA SER A 197 -21.07 -4.65 -7.20
C SER A 197 -22.16 -3.80 -6.54
N GLY A 198 -23.23 -3.49 -7.29
CA GLY A 198 -24.36 -2.71 -6.76
C GLY A 198 -25.12 -3.46 -5.68
N LEU A 199 -25.30 -4.76 -5.86
CA LEU A 199 -25.96 -5.60 -4.86
C LEU A 199 -25.11 -5.71 -3.58
N ALA A 200 -23.79 -5.82 -3.70
CA ALA A 200 -22.89 -5.85 -2.55
C ALA A 200 -22.96 -4.55 -1.73
N LYS A 201 -23.12 -3.38 -2.36
CA LYS A 201 -23.33 -2.10 -1.66
C LYS A 201 -24.62 -2.07 -0.83
N ILE A 202 -25.68 -2.74 -1.30
CA ILE A 202 -26.93 -2.88 -0.55
C ILE A 202 -26.76 -3.91 0.57
N LEU A 203 -26.20 -5.07 0.25
CA LEU A 203 -26.07 -6.20 1.18
C LEU A 203 -25.00 -5.97 2.26
N SER A 204 -24.05 -5.06 2.05
CA SER A 204 -23.00 -4.76 3.03
C SER A 204 -23.54 -4.12 4.30
N GLY A 205 -24.70 -3.46 4.21
CA GLY A 205 -25.31 -2.69 5.30
C GLY A 205 -24.60 -1.38 5.63
N ASP A 206 -23.70 -0.91 4.76
CA ASP A 206 -22.95 0.33 5.00
C ASP A 206 -23.90 1.56 4.93
N PRO A 207 -23.98 2.38 6.01
CA PRO A 207 -24.91 3.50 6.07
C PRO A 207 -24.63 4.58 5.02
N HIS A 208 -23.39 4.70 4.50
CA HIS A 208 -23.07 5.74 3.52
C HIS A 208 -23.76 5.50 2.18
N TRP A 209 -23.90 4.24 1.78
CA TRP A 209 -24.65 3.88 0.58
C TRP A 209 -26.15 4.08 0.77
N ALA A 210 -26.68 3.79 1.96
CA ALA A 210 -28.10 3.99 2.28
C ALA A 210 -28.48 5.48 2.36
N ASN A 211 -27.60 6.31 2.91
CA ASN A 211 -27.80 7.75 3.08
C ASN A 211 -27.31 8.57 1.87
N LEU A 212 -26.78 7.93 0.83
CA LEU A 212 -26.21 8.57 -0.37
C LEU A 212 -25.05 9.53 -0.07
N SER A 213 -24.31 9.30 1.02
CA SER A 213 -23.12 10.05 1.41
C SER A 213 -21.80 9.37 1.04
N ALA A 214 -21.86 8.22 0.38
CA ALA A 214 -20.69 7.45 -0.05
C ALA A 214 -19.68 8.29 -0.85
N MET A 215 -20.16 9.16 -1.75
CA MET A 215 -19.27 9.97 -2.59
C MET A 215 -18.70 11.18 -1.85
N ASP A 216 -19.22 11.54 -0.67
CA ASP A 216 -18.65 12.63 0.13
C ASP A 216 -17.23 12.31 0.61
N THR A 217 -16.90 11.03 0.80
CA THR A 217 -15.61 10.58 1.34
C THR A 217 -14.81 9.74 0.35
N LEU A 218 -15.46 9.10 -0.65
CA LEU A 218 -14.81 8.17 -1.58
C LEU A 218 -13.54 8.76 -2.21
N TYR A 219 -13.60 10.01 -2.69
CA TYR A 219 -12.50 10.63 -3.41
C TYR A 219 -11.29 10.92 -2.54
N GLU A 220 -11.49 11.16 -1.24
CA GLU A 220 -10.39 11.32 -0.26
C GLU A 220 -9.75 9.96 0.05
N VAL A 221 -10.57 8.92 0.22
CA VAL A 221 -10.10 7.61 0.66
C VAL A 221 -9.63 6.72 -0.48
N ALA A 222 -9.88 7.11 -1.73
CA ALA A 222 -9.41 6.40 -2.91
C ALA A 222 -7.88 6.20 -2.87
N PRO A 223 -7.35 5.08 -3.38
CA PRO A 223 -5.92 4.78 -3.31
C PRO A 223 -4.99 5.80 -3.95
N CYS A 224 -5.37 6.33 -5.10
CA CYS A 224 -4.54 7.26 -5.88
C CYS A 224 -5.43 8.38 -6.42
N PRO A 225 -5.99 9.23 -5.55
CA PRO A 225 -6.94 10.24 -5.99
C PRO A 225 -6.23 11.24 -6.89
N THR A 226 -6.90 11.66 -7.96
CA THR A 226 -6.36 12.62 -8.92
C THR A 226 -6.75 14.03 -8.53
N ILE A 227 -6.16 15.01 -9.21
CA ILE A 227 -6.60 16.41 -9.09
C ILE A 227 -8.10 16.60 -9.40
N LEU A 228 -8.67 15.78 -10.30
CA LEU A 228 -10.09 15.81 -10.56
C LEU A 228 -10.88 15.28 -9.37
N GLY A 229 -10.41 14.18 -8.74
CA GLY A 229 -11.03 13.67 -7.51
C GLY A 229 -10.98 14.67 -6.35
N TYR A 230 -9.89 15.45 -6.23
CA TYR A 230 -9.84 16.54 -5.25
C TYR A 230 -10.92 17.59 -5.53
N PHE A 231 -11.07 18.07 -6.77
CA PHE A 231 -12.09 19.08 -7.08
C PHE A 231 -13.51 18.54 -6.95
N ASP A 232 -13.72 17.27 -7.32
CA ASP A 232 -14.99 16.58 -7.19
C ASP A 232 -15.43 16.50 -5.73
N HIS A 233 -14.50 16.14 -4.82
CA HIS A 233 -14.74 16.14 -3.37
C HIS A 233 -15.20 17.50 -2.81
N GLN A 234 -14.83 18.61 -3.44
CA GLN A 234 -15.23 19.96 -2.99
C GLN A 234 -16.66 20.33 -3.43
N LEU A 235 -17.31 19.49 -4.25
CA LEU A 235 -18.65 19.73 -4.70
C LEU A 235 -19.67 19.50 -3.57
N PRO A 236 -20.80 20.22 -3.60
CA PRO A 236 -21.82 20.11 -2.57
C PRO A 236 -22.47 18.73 -2.58
N HIS A 237 -22.92 18.27 -1.40
CA HIS A 237 -23.52 16.96 -1.20
C HIS A 237 -24.63 16.58 -2.20
N PHE A 238 -25.45 17.53 -2.72
CA PHE A 238 -26.47 17.20 -3.72
C PHE A 238 -25.87 16.64 -5.04
N TRP A 239 -24.64 17.04 -5.37
CA TRP A 239 -23.90 16.51 -6.51
C TRP A 239 -23.50 15.05 -6.25
N HIS A 240 -22.91 14.80 -5.08
CA HIS A 240 -22.52 13.46 -4.60
C HIS A 240 -23.73 12.50 -4.52
N VAL A 241 -24.91 12.99 -4.14
CA VAL A 241 -26.17 12.23 -4.21
C VAL A 241 -26.48 11.81 -5.66
N GLY A 242 -26.31 12.71 -6.62
CA GLY A 242 -26.47 12.41 -8.04
C GLY A 242 -25.52 11.33 -8.54
N GLU A 243 -24.26 11.37 -8.08
CA GLU A 243 -23.24 10.36 -8.40
C GLU A 243 -23.52 9.00 -7.76
N ALA A 244 -24.00 8.99 -6.51
CA ALA A 244 -24.46 7.77 -5.85
C ALA A 244 -25.65 7.14 -6.60
N ILE A 245 -26.60 7.97 -7.06
CA ILE A 245 -27.73 7.50 -7.90
C ILE A 245 -27.22 6.97 -9.25
N LEU A 246 -26.28 7.67 -9.90
CA LEU A 246 -25.67 7.19 -11.15
C LEU A 246 -24.97 5.84 -10.94
N THR A 247 -24.28 5.67 -9.81
CA THR A 247 -23.63 4.41 -9.43
C THR A 247 -24.65 3.28 -9.34
N PHE A 248 -25.73 3.45 -8.59
CA PHE A 248 -26.80 2.45 -8.51
C PHE A 248 -27.51 2.22 -9.86
N ALA A 249 -27.71 3.26 -10.66
CA ALA A 249 -28.30 3.13 -11.98
C ALA A 249 -27.40 2.30 -12.91
N ALA A 250 -26.09 2.54 -12.89
CA ALA A 250 -25.12 1.81 -13.71
C ALA A 250 -24.85 0.38 -13.20
N GLU A 251 -24.97 0.12 -11.90
CA GLU A 251 -24.69 -1.19 -11.32
C GLU A 251 -25.92 -2.08 -11.19
N LEU A 252 -27.11 -1.55 -10.92
CA LEU A 252 -28.33 -2.36 -10.72
C LEU A 252 -29.29 -2.28 -11.90
N VAL A 253 -29.51 -1.08 -12.45
CA VAL A 253 -30.52 -0.86 -13.50
C VAL A 253 -29.97 -1.20 -14.88
N ALA A 254 -28.76 -0.73 -15.22
CA ALA A 254 -28.15 -0.97 -16.51
C ALA A 254 -27.98 -2.45 -16.86
N PRO A 255 -27.55 -3.36 -15.96
CA PRO A 255 -27.50 -4.79 -16.27
C PRO A 255 -28.87 -5.38 -16.59
N LEU A 256 -29.93 -4.95 -15.89
CA LEU A 256 -31.30 -5.39 -16.18
C LEU A 256 -31.80 -4.83 -17.51
N LEU A 257 -31.50 -3.58 -17.85
CA LEU A 257 -31.80 -3.00 -19.16
C LEU A 257 -31.08 -3.74 -20.29
N ALA A 258 -29.83 -4.13 -20.07
CA ALA A 258 -29.06 -4.89 -21.05
C ALA A 258 -29.71 -6.24 -21.39
N VAL A 259 -30.33 -6.90 -20.40
CA VAL A 259 -30.99 -8.21 -20.58
C VAL A 259 -32.42 -8.05 -21.12
N PHE A 260 -33.21 -7.15 -20.53
CA PHE A 260 -34.67 -7.12 -20.70
C PHE A 260 -35.20 -5.97 -21.56
N ALA A 261 -34.38 -5.01 -21.99
CA ALA A 261 -34.84 -3.89 -22.83
C ALA A 261 -34.29 -3.94 -24.28
N GLY A 262 -33.76 -5.09 -24.70
CA GLY A 262 -33.24 -5.32 -26.05
C GLY A 262 -32.13 -4.34 -26.44
N ARG A 263 -31.97 -4.04 -27.73
CA ARG A 263 -30.89 -3.15 -28.23
C ARG A 263 -30.95 -1.72 -27.67
N ARG A 264 -32.14 -1.17 -27.46
CA ARG A 264 -32.29 0.17 -26.86
C ARG A 264 -31.82 0.18 -25.41
N GLY A 265 -32.17 -0.86 -24.65
CA GLY A 265 -31.66 -1.07 -23.29
C GLY A 265 -30.13 -1.21 -23.25
N ARG A 266 -29.56 -2.00 -24.17
CA ARG A 266 -28.10 -2.19 -24.28
C ARG A 266 -27.35 -0.87 -24.57
N TRP A 267 -27.92 0.06 -25.33
CA TRP A 267 -27.37 1.41 -25.51
C TRP A 267 -27.35 2.21 -24.21
N TRP A 268 -28.48 2.28 -23.50
CA TRP A 268 -28.56 2.99 -22.22
C TRP A 268 -27.63 2.39 -21.18
N ALA A 269 -27.59 1.06 -21.09
CA ALA A 269 -26.69 0.34 -20.20
C ALA A 269 -25.22 0.67 -20.49
N PHE A 270 -24.82 0.69 -21.76
CA PHE A 270 -23.47 1.07 -22.17
C PHE A 270 -23.11 2.50 -21.75
N TRP A 271 -24.00 3.47 -21.95
CA TRP A 271 -23.69 4.87 -21.64
C TRP A 271 -23.64 5.15 -20.13
N LEU A 272 -24.59 4.61 -19.35
CA LEU A 272 -24.55 4.69 -17.89
C LEU A 272 -23.26 4.09 -17.34
N TRP A 273 -22.89 2.94 -17.88
CA TRP A 273 -21.68 2.25 -17.47
C TRP A 273 -20.41 2.99 -17.88
N LEU A 274 -20.32 3.45 -19.13
CA LEU A 274 -19.19 4.24 -19.60
C LEU A 274 -19.00 5.50 -18.75
N ALA A 275 -20.09 6.21 -18.43
CA ALA A 275 -20.05 7.38 -17.57
C ALA A 275 -19.47 7.04 -16.18
N LEU A 276 -19.98 5.97 -15.54
CA LEU A 276 -19.47 5.53 -14.24
C LEU A 276 -17.98 5.15 -14.31
N GLN A 277 -17.57 4.30 -15.25
CA GLN A 277 -16.19 3.81 -15.31
C GLN A 277 -15.21 4.90 -15.70
N ALA A 278 -15.60 5.80 -16.62
CA ALA A 278 -14.77 6.94 -16.99
C ALA A 278 -14.64 7.92 -15.82
N GLY A 279 -15.72 8.20 -15.08
CA GLY A 279 -15.69 9.01 -13.87
C GLY A 279 -14.70 8.44 -12.85
N ILE A 280 -14.88 7.17 -12.47
CA ILE A 280 -13.98 6.46 -11.53
C ILE A 280 -12.53 6.50 -12.00
N GLN A 281 -12.28 6.29 -13.30
CA GLN A 281 -10.92 6.31 -13.84
C GLN A 281 -10.30 7.72 -13.78
N LEU A 282 -11.10 8.76 -14.00
CA LEU A 282 -10.66 10.16 -13.98
C LEU A 282 -10.41 10.68 -12.56
N THR A 283 -11.20 10.27 -11.57
CA THR A 283 -11.13 10.80 -10.20
C THR A 283 -10.29 9.96 -9.25
N CYS A 284 -10.36 8.62 -9.35
CA CYS A 284 -9.76 7.70 -8.36
C CYS A 284 -8.59 6.87 -8.89
N ASN A 285 -8.35 6.86 -10.21
CA ASN A 285 -7.12 6.31 -10.81
C ASN A 285 -6.89 4.80 -10.58
N PHE A 286 -7.95 3.98 -10.62
CA PHE A 286 -7.95 2.53 -10.33
C PHE A 286 -7.29 1.62 -11.39
N GLY A 287 -6.15 2.05 -11.93
CA GLY A 287 -5.35 1.26 -12.86
C GLY A 287 -6.15 0.76 -14.08
N TRP A 288 -5.87 -0.47 -14.50
CA TRP A 288 -6.42 -1.02 -15.75
C TRP A 288 -7.86 -1.50 -15.62
N LEU A 289 -8.38 -1.64 -14.39
CA LEU A 289 -9.68 -2.26 -14.11
C LEU A 289 -10.82 -1.54 -14.83
N ASN A 290 -10.92 -0.22 -14.67
CA ASN A 290 -11.97 0.57 -15.34
C ASN A 290 -11.79 0.60 -16.85
N THR A 291 -10.55 0.60 -17.35
CA THR A 291 -10.26 0.51 -18.78
C THR A 291 -10.73 -0.83 -19.36
N ALA A 292 -10.49 -1.93 -18.65
CA ALA A 292 -11.00 -3.25 -19.02
C ALA A 292 -12.53 -3.31 -18.94
N SER A 293 -13.13 -2.70 -17.92
CA SER A 293 -14.59 -2.56 -17.80
C SER A 293 -15.18 -1.82 -19.00
N ILE A 294 -14.66 -0.65 -19.37
CA ILE A 294 -15.13 0.11 -20.56
C ILE A 294 -15.06 -0.76 -21.82
N ALA A 295 -13.99 -1.55 -21.98
CA ALA A 295 -13.86 -2.46 -23.10
C ALA A 295 -14.87 -3.61 -23.09
N LEU A 296 -15.13 -4.20 -21.91
CA LEU A 296 -16.19 -5.18 -21.71
C LEU A 296 -17.57 -4.58 -22.03
N GLY A 297 -17.75 -3.25 -21.88
CA GLY A 297 -18.84 -2.42 -22.42
C GLY A 297 -19.33 -2.83 -23.78
N LEU A 298 -18.38 -3.07 -24.67
CA LEU A 298 -18.64 -3.32 -26.07
C LEU A 298 -19.29 -4.69 -26.32
N LEU A 299 -19.27 -5.60 -25.34
CA LEU A 299 -20.03 -6.86 -25.40
C LEU A 299 -21.54 -6.64 -25.36
N LEU A 300 -22.01 -5.47 -24.91
CA LEU A 300 -23.42 -5.09 -25.04
C LEU A 300 -23.82 -4.86 -26.49
N PHE A 301 -22.88 -4.61 -27.40
CA PHE A 301 -23.17 -4.40 -28.81
C PHE A 301 -23.18 -5.72 -29.60
N ASP A 302 -24.02 -5.72 -30.64
CA ASP A 302 -23.97 -6.70 -31.72
C ASP A 302 -23.56 -6.00 -33.02
N ASP A 303 -23.32 -6.76 -34.09
CA ASP A 303 -22.84 -6.19 -35.36
C ASP A 303 -23.84 -5.17 -35.95
N GLN A 304 -25.14 -5.36 -35.71
CA GLN A 304 -26.18 -4.46 -36.19
C GLN A 304 -26.17 -3.13 -35.42
N MET A 305 -25.94 -3.17 -34.11
CA MET A 305 -25.77 -1.97 -33.29
C MET A 305 -24.53 -1.18 -33.71
N LEU A 306 -23.41 -1.83 -33.99
CA LEU A 306 -22.19 -1.16 -34.49
C LEU A 306 -22.42 -0.55 -35.89
N THR A 307 -23.12 -1.27 -36.76
CA THR A 307 -23.53 -0.75 -38.07
C THR A 307 -24.44 0.48 -37.92
N ALA A 308 -25.40 0.45 -37.00
CA ALA A 308 -26.27 1.58 -36.71
C ALA A 308 -25.49 2.78 -36.14
N ALA A 309 -24.52 2.53 -35.26
CA ALA A 309 -23.63 3.56 -34.73
C ALA A 309 -22.84 4.26 -35.84
N ALA A 310 -22.26 3.50 -36.78
CA ALA A 310 -21.55 4.06 -37.93
C ALA A 310 -22.45 4.96 -38.81
N ARG A 311 -23.74 4.60 -38.98
CA ARG A 311 -24.71 5.45 -39.67
C ARG A 311 -25.01 6.73 -38.89
N TRP A 312 -25.17 6.63 -37.56
CA TRP A 312 -25.42 7.78 -36.70
C TRP A 312 -24.28 8.81 -36.78
N PHE A 313 -23.03 8.34 -36.79
CA PHE A 313 -21.84 9.19 -36.99
C PHE A 313 -21.61 9.61 -38.45
N ARG A 314 -22.60 9.48 -39.34
CA ARG A 314 -22.55 9.87 -40.76
C ARG A 314 -21.39 9.21 -41.52
N ARG A 315 -21.08 7.95 -41.21
CA ARG A 315 -20.06 7.12 -41.91
C ARG A 315 -20.74 5.95 -42.66
N PRO A 316 -21.44 6.20 -43.78
CA PRO A 316 -22.20 5.16 -44.49
C PRO A 316 -21.32 4.07 -45.10
N ALA A 317 -20.13 4.42 -45.61
CA ALA A 317 -19.17 3.45 -46.13
C ALA A 317 -18.70 2.46 -45.03
N LEU A 318 -18.43 2.98 -43.82
CA LEU A 318 -18.09 2.14 -42.66
C LEU A 318 -19.26 1.24 -42.27
N ALA A 319 -20.50 1.77 -42.24
CA ALA A 319 -21.67 0.98 -41.92
C ALA A 319 -21.87 -0.18 -42.92
N GLN A 320 -21.69 0.07 -44.21
CA GLN A 320 -21.79 -0.96 -45.24
C GLN A 320 -20.67 -2.00 -45.09
N TYR A 321 -19.43 -1.56 -44.81
CA TYR A 321 -18.31 -2.45 -44.55
C TYR A 321 -18.55 -3.35 -43.32
N LEU A 322 -19.03 -2.80 -42.20
CA LEU A 322 -19.35 -3.54 -40.99
C LEU A 322 -20.44 -4.59 -41.26
N ALA A 323 -21.51 -4.20 -41.96
CA ALA A 323 -22.63 -5.08 -42.30
C ALA A 323 -22.20 -6.23 -43.21
N ASN A 324 -21.44 -5.94 -44.27
CA ASN A 324 -20.97 -6.94 -45.23
C ASN A 324 -20.00 -7.94 -44.57
N SER A 325 -19.12 -7.44 -43.70
CA SER A 325 -18.14 -8.27 -42.99
C SER A 325 -18.78 -9.19 -41.93
N ALA A 326 -19.96 -8.82 -41.44
CA ALA A 326 -20.74 -9.60 -40.47
C ALA A 326 -21.78 -10.52 -41.12
N ALA A 327 -21.76 -10.66 -42.46
CA ALA A 327 -22.67 -11.56 -43.15
C ALA A 327 -22.42 -13.02 -42.71
N PRO A 328 -23.48 -13.80 -42.42
CA PRO A 328 -23.33 -15.21 -42.06
C PRO A 328 -22.61 -15.98 -43.18
N GLN A 329 -21.43 -16.53 -42.88
CA GLN A 329 -20.75 -17.44 -43.79
C GLN A 329 -21.13 -18.89 -43.47
N THR A 330 -21.12 -19.77 -44.48
CA THR A 330 -21.29 -21.21 -44.30
C THR A 330 -20.32 -21.72 -43.24
N GLY A 331 -20.87 -22.21 -42.12
CA GLY A 331 -20.10 -22.52 -40.94
C GLY A 331 -19.09 -23.66 -41.16
N PRO A 332 -17.97 -23.67 -40.42
CA PRO A 332 -17.01 -24.75 -40.47
C PRO A 332 -17.64 -26.07 -39.99
N THR A 333 -17.01 -27.19 -40.35
CA THR A 333 -17.38 -28.53 -39.90
C THR A 333 -17.55 -28.55 -38.38
N PRO A 334 -18.66 -29.07 -37.84
CA PRO A 334 -18.91 -29.05 -36.41
C PRO A 334 -17.79 -29.79 -35.67
N ALA A 335 -17.25 -29.17 -34.63
CA ALA A 335 -16.27 -29.81 -33.76
C ALA A 335 -16.83 -31.15 -33.22
N PRO A 336 -15.98 -32.16 -32.97
CA PRO A 336 -16.38 -33.43 -32.40
C PRO A 336 -17.32 -33.28 -31.19
N ALA A 337 -18.33 -34.15 -31.08
CA ALA A 337 -19.36 -34.04 -30.05
C ALA A 337 -18.78 -33.94 -28.63
N TRP A 338 -17.75 -34.74 -28.32
CA TRP A 338 -17.08 -34.73 -27.01
C TRP A 338 -16.50 -33.36 -26.66
N GLN A 339 -15.88 -32.64 -27.61
CA GLN A 339 -15.34 -31.28 -27.40
C GLN A 339 -16.45 -30.26 -27.16
N ARG A 340 -17.60 -30.43 -27.81
CA ARG A 340 -18.75 -29.54 -27.63
C ARG A 340 -19.41 -29.76 -26.27
N HIS A 341 -19.59 -31.01 -25.86
CA HIS A 341 -20.17 -31.33 -24.56
C HIS A 341 -19.24 -30.96 -23.41
N SER A 342 -17.93 -31.22 -23.53
CA SER A 342 -16.96 -30.88 -22.48
C SER A 342 -16.87 -29.37 -22.24
N LEU A 343 -16.81 -28.56 -23.30
CA LEU A 343 -16.82 -27.11 -23.18
C LEU A 343 -18.12 -26.60 -22.54
N SER A 344 -19.26 -27.12 -22.99
CA SER A 344 -20.56 -26.72 -22.42
C SER A 344 -20.65 -27.05 -20.94
N ILE A 345 -20.21 -28.25 -20.52
CA ILE A 345 -20.17 -28.65 -19.12
C ILE A 345 -19.26 -27.71 -18.33
N ALA A 346 -18.04 -27.43 -18.81
CA ALA A 346 -17.10 -26.54 -18.14
C ALA A 346 -17.66 -25.12 -17.94
N LEU A 347 -18.34 -24.56 -18.96
CA LEU A 347 -18.97 -23.23 -18.86
C LEU A 347 -20.15 -23.22 -17.88
N TRP A 348 -20.97 -24.28 -17.84
CA TRP A 348 -22.05 -24.38 -16.85
C TRP A 348 -21.53 -24.58 -15.42
N VAL A 349 -20.44 -25.34 -15.26
CA VAL A 349 -19.75 -25.47 -13.96
C VAL A 349 -19.21 -24.10 -13.52
N HIS A 350 -18.55 -23.36 -14.41
CA HIS A 350 -18.07 -22.00 -14.11
C HIS A 350 -19.23 -21.08 -13.71
N PHE A 351 -20.31 -21.05 -14.49
CA PHE A 351 -21.52 -20.29 -14.17
C PHE A 351 -22.06 -20.62 -12.77
N TYR A 352 -22.22 -21.91 -12.45
CA TYR A 352 -22.68 -22.37 -11.14
C TYR A 352 -21.75 -21.95 -10.02
N LEU A 353 -20.42 -22.12 -10.19
CA LEU A 353 -19.43 -21.71 -9.20
C LEU A 353 -19.41 -20.19 -9.00
N SER A 354 -19.63 -19.39 -10.05
CA SER A 354 -19.66 -17.93 -9.95
C SER A 354 -20.81 -17.44 -9.05
N ILE A 355 -22.00 -18.06 -9.18
CA ILE A 355 -23.15 -17.75 -8.32
C ILE A 355 -22.85 -18.10 -6.86
N ILE A 356 -22.24 -19.26 -6.63
CA ILE A 356 -21.90 -19.70 -5.27
C ILE A 356 -20.84 -18.79 -4.65
N ALA A 357 -19.79 -18.45 -5.40
CA ALA A 357 -18.71 -17.59 -4.92
C ALA A 357 -19.26 -16.23 -4.45
N PHE A 358 -20.17 -15.63 -5.22
CA PHE A 358 -20.84 -14.41 -4.81
C PHE A 358 -21.74 -14.59 -3.59
N GLY A 359 -22.58 -15.62 -3.56
CA GLY A 359 -23.47 -15.86 -2.41
C GLY A 359 -22.70 -16.02 -1.10
N GLN A 360 -21.53 -16.67 -1.14
CA GLN A 360 -20.63 -16.80 0.01
C GLN A 360 -20.01 -15.46 0.42
N ALA A 361 -19.48 -14.69 -0.54
CA ALA A 361 -18.88 -13.39 -0.27
C ALA A 361 -19.92 -12.39 0.27
N ALA A 362 -21.15 -12.44 -0.21
CA ALA A 362 -22.25 -11.57 0.21
C ALA A 362 -22.88 -11.98 1.56
N SER A 363 -22.27 -12.95 2.26
CA SER A 363 -22.77 -13.48 3.54
C SER A 363 -24.23 -13.95 3.47
N MET A 364 -24.69 -14.42 2.30
CA MET A 364 -26.02 -15.00 2.16
C MET A 364 -26.11 -16.29 3.00
N PRO A 365 -27.31 -16.65 3.50
CA PRO A 365 -27.50 -17.84 4.33
C PRO A 365 -26.88 -19.08 3.68
N ARG A 366 -25.97 -19.75 4.40
CA ARG A 366 -25.29 -20.94 3.87
C ARG A 366 -26.29 -22.06 3.67
N ASN A 367 -26.35 -22.56 2.45
CA ASN A 367 -27.09 -23.77 2.15
C ASN A 367 -26.12 -24.96 2.21
N ILE A 368 -26.28 -25.78 3.26
CA ILE A 368 -25.42 -26.94 3.56
C ILE A 368 -25.35 -27.92 2.37
N VAL A 369 -26.45 -28.10 1.65
CA VAL A 369 -26.53 -29.02 0.50
C VAL A 369 -25.74 -28.45 -0.69
N LEU A 370 -25.91 -27.17 -1.00
CA LEU A 370 -25.16 -26.51 -2.09
C LEU A 370 -23.66 -26.44 -1.78
N ASP A 371 -23.29 -26.18 -0.52
CA ASP A 371 -21.89 -26.21 -0.09
C ASP A 371 -21.30 -27.62 -0.22
N ALA A 372 -22.00 -28.67 0.21
CA ALA A 372 -21.53 -30.05 0.09
C ALA A 372 -21.29 -30.48 -1.37
N ILE A 373 -22.21 -30.13 -2.27
CA ILE A 373 -22.10 -30.45 -3.71
C ILE A 373 -20.96 -29.66 -4.37
N SER A 374 -20.71 -28.43 -3.95
CA SER A 374 -19.69 -27.57 -4.56
C SER A 374 -18.28 -27.76 -4.00
N ARG A 375 -18.10 -28.41 -2.84
CA ARG A 375 -16.79 -28.65 -2.20
C ARG A 375 -15.73 -29.25 -3.14
N PRO A 376 -16.00 -30.34 -3.90
CA PRO A 376 -14.98 -30.93 -4.77
C PRO A 376 -14.57 -29.99 -5.91
N LEU A 377 -15.55 -29.26 -6.47
CA LEU A 377 -15.30 -28.31 -7.54
C LEU A 377 -14.49 -27.11 -7.03
N LYS A 378 -14.84 -26.55 -5.87
CA LYS A 378 -14.06 -25.48 -5.22
C LYS A 378 -12.64 -25.93 -4.95
N PHE A 379 -12.47 -27.12 -4.37
CA PHE A 379 -11.15 -27.67 -4.11
C PHE A 379 -10.26 -27.74 -5.37
N ILE A 380 -10.84 -28.07 -6.53
CA ILE A 380 -10.12 -28.15 -7.80
C ILE A 380 -9.90 -26.76 -8.41
N PHE A 381 -10.89 -25.87 -8.35
CA PHE A 381 -10.91 -24.63 -9.13
C PHE A 381 -10.49 -23.36 -8.36
N ASP A 382 -10.51 -23.36 -7.02
CA ASP A 382 -10.14 -22.21 -6.20
C ASP A 382 -8.69 -21.77 -6.46
N GLY A 383 -7.81 -22.73 -6.76
CA GLY A 383 -6.42 -22.48 -7.13
C GLY A 383 -6.23 -21.70 -8.44
N PHE A 384 -7.24 -21.64 -9.30
CA PHE A 384 -7.11 -20.97 -10.60
C PHE A 384 -7.48 -19.48 -10.57
N GLY A 385 -8.08 -18.99 -9.48
CA GLY A 385 -8.48 -17.57 -9.35
C GLY A 385 -9.38 -17.09 -10.50
N SER A 386 -10.12 -18.00 -11.13
CA SER A 386 -10.92 -17.74 -12.33
C SER A 386 -12.42 -17.79 -12.07
N VAL A 387 -12.82 -17.84 -10.80
CA VAL A 387 -14.20 -17.72 -10.33
C VAL A 387 -14.16 -16.86 -9.06
N ASN A 388 -14.67 -15.63 -9.15
CA ASN A 388 -14.40 -14.62 -8.13
C ASN A 388 -15.66 -13.84 -7.79
N ALA A 389 -15.86 -13.43 -6.53
CA ALA A 389 -16.91 -12.46 -6.19
C ALA A 389 -16.39 -11.03 -6.37
N TYR A 390 -17.23 -10.12 -6.88
CA TYR A 390 -16.84 -8.72 -7.04
C TYR A 390 -17.59 -7.83 -6.04
N GLN A 391 -16.86 -7.31 -5.04
CA GLN A 391 -17.42 -6.53 -3.91
C GLN A 391 -16.62 -5.27 -3.58
N LEU A 392 -15.79 -4.80 -4.52
CA LEU A 392 -14.96 -3.63 -4.32
C LEU A 392 -15.82 -2.40 -3.95
N TYR A 393 -15.43 -1.68 -2.90
CA TYR A 393 -16.16 -0.53 -2.33
C TYR A 393 -17.60 -0.81 -1.85
N ALA A 394 -17.95 -2.08 -1.59
CA ALA A 394 -19.21 -2.41 -0.93
C ALA A 394 -19.29 -1.83 0.50
N ARG A 395 -18.14 -1.73 1.17
CA ARG A 395 -17.94 -1.00 2.43
C ARG A 395 -16.88 0.08 2.21
N LEU A 396 -17.11 1.26 2.77
CA LEU A 396 -16.17 2.37 2.70
C LEU A 396 -15.39 2.47 4.01
N ASP A 397 -14.08 2.33 3.93
CA ASP A 397 -13.21 2.79 5.00
C ASP A 397 -13.09 4.31 4.88
N LEU A 398 -13.49 5.03 5.92
CA LEU A 398 -13.58 6.49 5.92
C LEU A 398 -12.25 7.16 6.25
N GLN A 399 -11.17 6.40 6.44
CA GLN A 399 -9.88 6.95 6.80
C GLN A 399 -8.85 6.70 5.69
N HIS A 400 -8.40 7.76 5.03
CA HIS A 400 -7.22 7.67 4.19
C HIS A 400 -5.97 7.66 5.08
N VAL A 401 -5.47 6.46 5.38
CA VAL A 401 -4.29 6.28 6.23
C VAL A 401 -3.14 5.72 5.42
N ILE A 402 -1.95 6.29 5.65
CA ILE A 402 -0.72 5.90 4.98
C ILE A 402 0.34 5.62 6.05
N ALA A 403 1.04 4.51 5.91
CA ALA A 403 2.25 4.21 6.67
C ALA A 403 3.49 4.62 5.87
N GLU A 404 4.31 5.49 6.45
CA GLU A 404 5.49 6.06 5.84
C GLU A 404 6.77 5.47 6.43
N PHE A 405 7.74 5.16 5.57
CA PHE A 405 9.07 4.75 6.00
C PHE A 405 9.94 5.98 6.19
N ILE A 406 10.46 6.17 7.40
CA ILE A 406 11.26 7.34 7.76
C ILE A 406 12.60 6.88 8.33
N GLY A 407 13.70 7.18 7.65
CA GLY A 407 15.03 6.75 8.04
C GLY A 407 15.82 7.77 8.85
N SER A 408 16.86 7.31 9.52
CA SER A 408 17.90 8.14 10.15
C SER A 408 19.26 7.47 10.04
N ASN A 409 20.31 8.26 9.80
CA ASN A 409 21.70 7.80 9.71
C ASN A 409 22.65 8.51 10.71
N ASP A 410 22.09 9.16 11.73
CA ASP A 410 22.79 10.04 12.68
C ASP A 410 22.36 9.83 14.15
N GLY A 411 21.99 8.61 14.52
CA GLY A 411 21.53 8.34 15.88
C GLY A 411 20.06 8.75 16.13
N GLY A 412 19.26 8.99 15.09
CA GLY A 412 17.88 9.44 15.26
C GLY A 412 17.74 10.93 15.59
N GLN A 413 18.74 11.74 15.24
CA GLN A 413 18.70 13.20 15.38
C GLN A 413 17.91 13.83 14.23
N THR A 414 18.17 13.38 13.00
CA THR A 414 17.38 13.75 11.82
C THR A 414 16.64 12.54 11.26
N TRP A 415 15.42 12.80 10.78
CA TRP A 415 14.53 11.80 10.21
C TRP A 415 14.08 12.24 8.83
N ARG A 416 14.27 11.40 7.81
CA ARG A 416 13.97 11.71 6.40
C ARG A 416 13.05 10.64 5.82
N PRO A 417 11.91 11.01 5.21
CA PRO A 417 10.97 10.06 4.63
C PRO A 417 11.54 9.47 3.33
N TYR A 418 11.22 8.20 3.09
CA TYR A 418 11.31 7.61 1.76
C TYR A 418 10.04 7.99 0.99
N GLU A 419 10.20 8.89 0.02
CA GLU A 419 9.05 9.37 -0.75
C GLU A 419 8.50 8.27 -1.66
N PHE A 420 7.20 8.01 -1.57
CA PHE A 420 6.43 7.23 -2.53
C PHE A 420 6.33 7.98 -3.86
N ARG A 421 6.15 7.25 -4.96
CA ARG A 421 6.03 7.83 -6.31
C ARG A 421 4.62 8.37 -6.56
N TYR A 422 3.61 7.71 -6.01
CA TYR A 422 2.21 7.94 -6.40
C TYR A 422 1.31 8.32 -5.23
N PHE A 423 1.56 7.76 -4.06
CA PHE A 423 0.79 8.09 -2.86
C PHE A 423 1.07 9.48 -2.31
N PRO A 424 0.05 10.15 -1.75
CA PRO A 424 0.20 11.48 -1.18
C PRO A 424 0.94 11.42 0.16
N GLN A 425 2.20 11.86 0.19
CA GLN A 425 2.95 12.14 1.44
C GLN A 425 3.26 13.62 1.60
N ARG A 426 3.53 14.29 0.48
CA ARG A 426 3.72 15.72 0.41
C ARG A 426 2.38 16.43 0.43
N LEU A 427 2.24 17.43 1.29
CA LEU A 427 0.96 18.14 1.48
C LEU A 427 0.53 18.94 0.25
N ASP A 428 1.50 19.38 -0.56
CA ASP A 428 1.35 20.18 -1.77
C ASP A 428 1.23 19.33 -3.06
N HIS A 429 1.16 18.00 -2.93
CA HIS A 429 1.16 17.09 -4.07
C HIS A 429 -0.04 16.13 -4.04
N ILE A 430 -0.65 15.92 -5.20
CA ILE A 430 -1.69 14.91 -5.41
C ILE A 430 -1.23 13.93 -6.48
N SER A 431 -1.78 12.71 -6.47
CA SER A 431 -1.40 11.69 -7.44
C SER A 431 -1.65 12.17 -8.88
N GLY A 432 -0.65 11.99 -9.74
CA GLY A 432 -0.82 12.19 -11.18
C GLY A 432 -1.77 11.16 -11.79
N PHE A 433 -2.07 11.29 -13.08
CA PHE A 433 -2.86 10.28 -13.79
C PHE A 433 -1.99 9.04 -14.08
N ILE A 434 -2.27 7.91 -13.44
CA ILE A 434 -1.46 6.68 -13.48
C ILE A 434 -2.17 5.60 -14.30
N ALA A 435 -3.50 5.59 -14.27
CA ALA A 435 -4.33 4.66 -15.01
C ALA A 435 -3.97 4.71 -16.50
N PRO A 436 -3.87 3.56 -17.18
CA PRO A 436 -4.26 2.23 -16.73
C PRO A 436 -3.16 1.45 -15.97
N ARG A 437 -2.01 2.05 -15.65
CA ARG A 437 -0.99 1.36 -14.83
C ARG A 437 -1.52 1.19 -13.41
N PHE A 438 -1.19 0.06 -12.78
CA PHE A 438 -1.50 -0.20 -11.37
C PHE A 438 -0.18 -0.33 -10.59
N PRO A 439 0.16 0.61 -9.68
CA PRO A 439 1.42 0.57 -8.92
C PRO A 439 1.32 -0.49 -7.81
N ARG A 440 1.76 -1.71 -8.11
CA ARG A 440 1.46 -2.89 -7.26
C ARG A 440 2.06 -2.76 -5.88
N PHE A 441 3.30 -2.29 -5.77
CA PHE A 441 3.97 -2.11 -4.49
C PHE A 441 3.20 -1.17 -3.54
N GLU A 442 2.97 0.07 -3.94
CA GLU A 442 2.29 1.08 -3.10
C GLU A 442 0.84 0.67 -2.82
N ALA A 443 0.10 0.24 -3.86
CA ALA A 443 -1.28 -0.22 -3.69
C ALA A 443 -1.39 -1.36 -2.67
N THR A 444 -0.46 -2.31 -2.70
CA THR A 444 -0.42 -3.41 -1.73
C THR A 444 -0.21 -2.91 -0.31
N LEU A 445 0.71 -1.96 -0.10
CA LEU A 445 0.97 -1.40 1.23
C LEU A 445 -0.30 -0.78 1.82
N GLN A 446 -1.01 0.04 1.04
CA GLN A 446 -2.25 0.67 1.50
C GLN A 446 -3.35 -0.35 1.79
N ILE A 447 -3.58 -1.30 0.88
CA ILE A 447 -4.62 -2.33 1.08
C ILE A 447 -4.32 -3.15 2.34
N GLN A 448 -3.06 -3.58 2.54
CA GLN A 448 -2.66 -4.32 3.73
C GLN A 448 -2.78 -3.50 5.01
N PHE A 449 -2.63 -2.17 4.94
CA PHE A 449 -2.85 -1.28 6.08
C PHE A 449 -4.35 -1.15 6.40
N ALA A 450 -5.18 -0.85 5.40
CA ALA A 450 -6.61 -0.60 5.60
C ALA A 450 -7.41 -1.86 5.99
N THR A 451 -6.97 -3.04 5.53
CA THR A 451 -7.73 -4.29 5.72
C THR A 451 -7.32 -5.12 6.93
N ARG A 452 -6.28 -4.70 7.69
CA ARG A 452 -5.75 -5.50 8.80
C ARG A 452 -5.57 -4.71 10.08
N ASP A 453 -6.14 -5.26 11.15
CA ASP A 453 -5.98 -4.72 12.51
C ASP A 453 -4.57 -4.90 13.09
N LYS A 454 -3.73 -5.75 12.47
CA LYS A 454 -2.38 -6.06 12.93
C LYS A 454 -1.34 -5.78 11.85
N PRO A 455 -0.16 -5.26 12.22
CA PRO A 455 0.91 -4.99 11.27
C PRO A 455 1.33 -6.22 10.48
N THR A 456 1.50 -6.05 9.16
CA THR A 456 1.96 -7.14 8.29
C THR A 456 3.47 -7.27 8.26
N THR A 457 3.97 -8.47 7.98
CA THR A 457 5.41 -8.73 7.80
C THR A 457 6.00 -7.92 6.63
N LEU A 458 5.19 -7.51 5.65
CA LEU A 458 5.64 -6.78 4.47
C LEU A 458 6.33 -5.46 4.85
N TYR A 459 5.74 -4.65 5.73
CA TYR A 459 6.34 -3.39 6.16
C TYR A 459 7.69 -3.61 6.86
N ARG A 460 7.80 -4.67 7.67
CA ARG A 460 9.06 -5.05 8.32
C ARG A 460 10.11 -5.46 7.29
N LEU A 461 9.73 -6.21 6.25
CA LEU A 461 10.62 -6.60 5.16
C LEU A 461 11.10 -5.39 4.35
N VAL A 462 10.20 -4.45 4.04
CA VAL A 462 10.57 -3.21 3.35
C VAL A 462 11.57 -2.42 4.18
N ALA A 463 11.26 -2.14 5.45
CA ALA A 463 12.16 -1.42 6.35
C ALA A 463 13.53 -2.10 6.48
N ALA A 464 13.56 -3.42 6.57
CA ALA A 464 14.78 -4.21 6.60
C ALA A 464 15.64 -4.02 5.33
N GLN A 465 15.02 -4.05 4.16
CA GLN A 465 15.71 -3.86 2.88
C GLN A 465 16.17 -2.40 2.67
N LEU A 466 15.45 -1.42 3.25
CA LEU A 466 15.87 -0.02 3.28
C LEU A 466 17.11 0.19 4.16
N LEU A 467 17.19 -0.46 5.33
CA LEU A 467 18.41 -0.49 6.15
C LEU A 467 19.60 -1.08 5.39
N ALA A 468 19.35 -2.13 4.61
CA ALA A 468 20.35 -2.78 3.78
C ALA A 468 20.73 -2.00 2.50
N GLN A 469 20.12 -0.84 2.23
CA GLN A 469 20.30 -0.06 0.99
C GLN A 469 20.10 -0.90 -0.28
N ASN A 470 19.11 -1.80 -0.28
CA ASN A 470 18.88 -2.67 -1.42
C ASN A 470 18.43 -1.85 -2.64
N PRO A 471 19.21 -1.83 -3.75
CA PRO A 471 18.92 -0.97 -4.90
C PRO A 471 17.61 -1.36 -5.61
N GLN A 472 17.22 -2.63 -5.58
CA GLN A 472 15.97 -3.08 -6.18
C GLN A 472 14.78 -2.53 -5.40
N VAL A 473 14.80 -2.62 -4.07
CA VAL A 473 13.73 -2.09 -3.22
C VAL A 473 13.70 -0.57 -3.24
N LEU A 474 14.86 0.10 -3.21
CA LEU A 474 14.95 1.56 -3.33
C LEU A 474 14.35 2.07 -4.64
N SER A 475 14.45 1.31 -5.73
CA SER A 475 13.85 1.69 -7.02
C SER A 475 12.33 1.79 -6.99
N LEU A 476 11.66 1.18 -6.00
CA LEU A 476 10.21 1.28 -5.80
C LEU A 476 9.79 2.65 -5.26
N PHE A 477 10.70 3.38 -4.62
CA PHE A 477 10.47 4.74 -4.10
C PHE A 477 10.83 5.81 -5.14
N ALA A 478 10.45 7.06 -4.89
CA ALA A 478 10.77 8.20 -5.74
C ALA A 478 12.26 8.55 -5.69
N GLY A 479 12.93 8.30 -4.57
CA GLY A 479 14.36 8.52 -4.42
C GLY A 479 14.95 7.93 -3.14
N ASN A 480 16.28 7.95 -3.06
CA ASN A 480 17.02 7.55 -1.87
C ASN A 480 17.40 8.81 -1.06
N PRO A 481 16.81 9.03 0.14
CA PRO A 481 17.17 10.16 1.01
C PRO A 481 18.54 10.01 1.69
N PHE A 482 19.23 8.89 1.47
CA PHE A 482 20.50 8.51 2.09
C PHE A 482 21.52 8.05 1.03
N PRO A 483 21.90 8.89 0.05
CA PRO A 483 22.82 8.50 -1.02
C PRO A 483 24.24 8.24 -0.52
N ASP A 484 24.69 8.98 0.48
CA ASP A 484 26.10 8.94 0.94
C ASP A 484 26.34 7.93 2.07
N ARG A 485 25.33 7.73 2.93
CA ARG A 485 25.45 6.86 4.10
C ARG A 485 24.12 6.19 4.43
N PRO A 486 24.07 4.85 4.53
CA PRO A 486 22.84 4.10 4.81
C PRO A 486 22.14 4.58 6.08
N PRO A 487 20.80 4.50 6.13
CA PRO A 487 20.11 4.64 7.41
C PRO A 487 20.54 3.51 8.35
N GLN A 488 20.57 3.84 9.63
CA GLN A 488 20.82 2.91 10.73
C GLN A 488 19.51 2.50 11.41
N MET A 489 18.48 3.34 11.27
CA MET A 489 17.16 3.18 11.85
C MET A 489 16.08 3.54 10.83
N ILE A 490 14.94 2.84 10.89
CA ILE A 490 13.72 3.11 10.15
C ILE A 490 12.56 3.14 11.15
N ARG A 491 11.79 4.21 11.12
CA ARG A 491 10.46 4.30 11.72
C ARG A 491 9.41 4.04 10.64
N VAL A 492 8.30 3.44 11.04
CA VAL A 492 7.16 3.22 10.15
C VAL A 492 5.96 3.93 10.77
N ALA A 493 5.82 5.21 10.45
CA ALA A 493 4.87 6.10 11.06
C ALA A 493 3.54 6.08 10.30
N GLY A 494 2.43 5.94 11.01
CA GLY A 494 1.07 6.07 10.47
C GLY A 494 0.60 7.52 10.47
N TYR A 495 0.00 7.94 9.36
CA TYR A 495 -0.61 9.26 9.22
C TYR A 495 -1.99 9.13 8.59
N GLN A 496 -2.96 9.85 9.17
CA GLN A 496 -4.24 10.11 8.53
C GLN A 496 -4.11 11.36 7.66
N TYR A 497 -4.52 11.22 6.42
CA TYR A 497 -4.56 12.28 5.43
C TYR A 497 -6.01 12.67 5.16
N LYS A 498 -6.26 13.98 5.06
CA LYS A 498 -7.56 14.54 4.68
C LYS A 498 -7.36 15.63 3.64
N PHE A 499 -8.32 15.80 2.75
CA PHE A 499 -8.32 16.92 1.84
C PHE A 499 -8.54 18.23 2.61
N THR A 500 -7.83 19.26 2.17
CA THR A 500 -8.08 20.64 2.58
C THR A 500 -9.23 21.21 1.77
N ASP A 501 -9.91 22.22 2.31
CA ASP A 501 -10.89 22.99 1.55
C ASP A 501 -10.22 23.89 0.49
N LEU A 502 -11.00 24.34 -0.48
CA LEU A 502 -10.51 25.22 -1.54
C LEU A 502 -9.90 26.54 -1.02
N THR A 503 -10.36 27.04 0.13
CA THR A 503 -9.84 28.25 0.75
C THR A 503 -8.42 28.04 1.23
N THR A 504 -8.17 26.94 1.95
CA THR A 504 -6.86 26.55 2.46
C THR A 504 -5.90 26.21 1.33
N TYR A 505 -6.35 25.48 0.30
CA TYR A 505 -5.53 25.20 -0.88
C TYR A 505 -5.08 26.47 -1.59
N ARG A 506 -5.99 27.43 -1.83
CA ARG A 506 -5.63 28.71 -2.46
C ARG A 506 -4.65 29.54 -1.62
N ALA A 507 -4.72 29.43 -0.30
CA ALA A 507 -3.84 30.17 0.61
C ALA A 507 -2.45 29.53 0.76
N THR A 508 -2.37 28.20 0.74
CA THR A 508 -1.16 27.46 1.15
C THR A 508 -0.52 26.65 0.02
N GLY A 509 -1.26 26.33 -1.04
CA GLY A 509 -0.87 25.36 -2.06
C GLY A 509 -1.02 23.89 -1.63
N ASN A 510 -1.44 23.62 -0.39
CA ASN A 510 -1.57 22.25 0.12
C ASN A 510 -2.91 21.65 -0.28
N PHE A 511 -2.89 20.45 -0.85
CA PHE A 511 -4.08 19.62 -1.05
C PHE A 511 -4.47 18.88 0.22
N TRP A 512 -3.49 18.53 1.06
CA TRP A 512 -3.69 17.65 2.20
C TRP A 512 -3.43 18.32 3.56
N GLN A 513 -4.20 17.90 4.54
CA GLN A 513 -3.88 17.97 5.95
C GLN A 513 -3.47 16.58 6.43
N ARG A 514 -2.40 16.50 7.22
CA ARG A 514 -1.95 15.23 7.82
C ARG A 514 -1.97 15.28 9.34
N THR A 515 -2.36 14.17 9.96
CA THR A 515 -2.36 13.97 11.41
C THR A 515 -1.62 12.69 11.74
N TYR A 516 -0.66 12.74 12.65
CA TYR A 516 0.08 11.56 13.10
C TYR A 516 -0.83 10.67 13.95
N THR A 517 -0.94 9.39 13.60
CA THR A 517 -1.81 8.42 14.28
C THR A 517 -1.04 7.44 15.17
N GLY A 518 0.29 7.46 15.14
CA GLY A 518 1.16 6.55 15.89
C GLY A 518 2.13 5.78 15.01
N GLU A 519 2.99 4.98 15.63
CA GLU A 519 3.87 4.07 14.90
C GLU A 519 3.08 2.84 14.45
N TYR A 520 3.13 2.51 13.16
CA TYR A 520 2.56 1.28 12.63
C TYR A 520 3.42 0.06 12.99
N LEU A 521 4.74 0.23 13.06
CA LEU A 521 5.67 -0.75 13.56
C LEU A 521 6.62 -0.14 14.59
N PRO A 522 7.07 -0.92 15.59
CA PRO A 522 8.23 -0.58 16.40
C PRO A 522 9.41 -0.17 15.53
N MET A 523 10.23 0.78 16.00
CA MET A 523 11.38 1.27 15.24
C MET A 523 12.33 0.10 14.93
N ILE A 524 12.70 -0.03 13.66
CA ILE A 524 13.59 -1.09 13.17
C ILE A 524 14.99 -0.50 13.03
N TYR A 525 16.01 -1.19 13.51
CA TYR A 525 17.38 -0.68 13.48
C TYR A 525 18.41 -1.78 13.27
N GLN A 526 19.63 -1.39 12.88
CA GLN A 526 20.72 -2.32 12.64
C GLN A 526 21.56 -2.54 13.91
N ARG A 527 21.71 -3.79 14.33
CA ARG A 527 22.53 -4.23 15.48
C ARG A 527 24.02 -4.30 15.09
N PRO A 528 24.95 -4.40 16.08
CA PRO A 528 26.40 -4.39 15.82
C PRO A 528 26.91 -5.39 14.78
N MET A 529 26.29 -6.58 14.67
CA MET A 529 26.68 -7.64 13.73
C MET A 529 25.94 -7.56 12.39
N GLY A 530 25.23 -6.45 12.12
CA GLY A 530 24.44 -6.26 10.90
C GLY A 530 23.04 -6.87 10.94
N GLU A 531 22.68 -7.56 12.03
CA GLU A 531 21.34 -8.10 12.27
C GLU A 531 20.30 -6.98 12.42
N ILE A 532 19.04 -7.29 12.15
CA ILE A 532 17.94 -6.35 12.22
C ILE A 532 17.21 -6.52 13.55
N GLY A 533 17.20 -5.47 14.37
CA GLY A 533 16.49 -5.40 15.64
C GLY A 533 15.21 -4.57 15.57
N THR A 534 14.31 -4.80 16.52
CA THR A 534 13.21 -3.89 16.84
C THR A 534 13.43 -3.22 18.18
N ALA A 535 12.98 -1.97 18.29
CA ALA A 535 12.93 -1.21 19.52
C ALA A 535 11.47 -1.07 19.95
N ASP A 536 11.02 -2.05 20.72
CA ASP A 536 9.62 -2.23 21.11
C ASP A 536 9.26 -1.38 22.34
N THR A 537 10.23 -1.11 23.21
CA THR A 537 10.05 -0.28 24.41
C THR A 537 10.73 1.10 24.28
N ALA A 538 10.36 2.04 25.15
CA ALA A 538 11.03 3.34 25.23
C ALA A 538 12.54 3.18 25.53
N PHE A 539 12.89 2.23 26.41
CA PHE A 539 14.28 1.88 26.70
C PHE A 539 15.01 1.40 25.45
N ASP A 540 14.43 0.48 24.67
CA ASP A 540 15.08 -0.03 23.46
C ASP A 540 15.30 1.08 22.43
N GLN A 541 14.38 2.04 22.34
CA GLN A 541 14.55 3.18 21.44
C GLN A 541 15.70 4.09 21.88
N ILE A 542 15.82 4.36 23.18
CA ILE A 542 16.95 5.12 23.74
C ILE A 542 18.25 4.34 23.49
N ALA A 543 18.26 3.03 23.77
CA ALA A 543 19.42 2.17 23.56
C ALA A 543 19.88 2.12 22.11
N ALA A 544 18.95 1.97 21.16
CA ALA A 544 19.26 1.97 19.72
C ALA A 544 19.85 3.32 19.27
N LYS A 545 19.26 4.44 19.69
CA LYS A 545 19.77 5.79 19.36
C LYS A 545 21.15 6.02 19.98
N ALA A 546 21.33 5.63 21.25
CA ALA A 546 22.59 5.77 21.97
C ALA A 546 23.71 4.93 21.34
N PHE A 547 23.39 3.70 20.95
CA PHE A 547 24.26 2.80 20.21
C PHE A 547 24.74 3.42 18.90
N HIS A 548 23.84 4.09 18.17
CA HIS A 548 24.17 4.80 16.93
C HIS A 548 24.75 6.22 17.14
N GLY A 549 25.23 6.53 18.34
CA GLY A 549 26.05 7.72 18.59
C GLY A 549 25.28 8.96 19.05
N ASN A 550 23.97 8.89 19.26
CA ASN A 550 23.18 10.06 19.68
C ASN A 550 23.61 10.54 21.08
N PRO A 551 24.16 11.76 21.23
CA PRO A 551 24.69 12.23 22.50
C PRO A 551 23.62 12.35 23.59
N ALA A 552 22.42 12.81 23.24
CA ALA A 552 21.32 12.96 24.18
C ALA A 552 20.82 11.58 24.65
N ALA A 553 20.67 10.63 23.74
CA ALA A 553 20.26 9.26 24.10
C ALA A 553 21.33 8.54 24.94
N GLN A 554 22.63 8.74 24.64
CA GLN A 554 23.72 8.21 25.46
C GLN A 554 23.68 8.79 26.89
N SER A 555 23.46 10.09 27.03
CA SER A 555 23.32 10.73 28.33
C SER A 555 22.11 10.20 29.10
N GLN A 556 20.98 10.02 28.42
CA GLN A 556 19.75 9.50 29.02
C GLN A 556 19.92 8.05 29.44
N LEU A 557 20.48 7.20 28.58
CA LEU A 557 20.74 5.80 28.89
C LEU A 557 21.69 5.64 30.07
N GLY A 558 22.76 6.44 30.09
CA GLY A 558 23.69 6.47 31.21
C GLY A 558 23.01 6.88 32.52
N PHE A 559 22.10 7.87 32.48
CA PHE A 559 21.33 8.28 33.65
C PHE A 559 20.36 7.18 34.14
N LEU A 560 19.70 6.45 33.25
CA LEU A 560 18.83 5.33 33.64
C LEU A 560 19.59 4.25 34.42
N PHE A 561 20.84 3.95 34.05
CA PHE A 561 21.71 3.05 34.81
C PHE A 561 22.16 3.61 36.17
N VAL A 562 22.12 4.94 36.37
CA VAL A 562 22.38 5.57 37.67
C VAL A 562 21.14 5.52 38.56
N SER A 563 19.99 5.92 38.03
CA SER A 563 18.76 6.06 38.82
C SER A 563 18.10 4.71 39.13
N GLY A 564 18.22 3.75 38.22
CA GLY A 564 17.55 2.46 38.30
C GLY A 564 16.05 2.53 37.96
N ASP A 565 15.64 3.57 37.21
CA ASP A 565 14.25 3.81 36.82
C ASP A 565 13.82 2.94 35.63
N GLU A 566 12.52 2.94 35.32
CA GLU A 566 11.92 2.25 34.15
C GLU A 566 12.23 0.75 34.06
N GLY A 567 12.53 0.11 35.20
CA GLY A 567 12.85 -1.32 35.27
C GLY A 567 14.29 -1.66 34.87
N VAL A 568 15.16 -0.66 34.71
CA VAL A 568 16.59 -0.84 34.45
C VAL A 568 17.32 -1.02 35.78
N PRO A 569 18.04 -2.13 36.03
CA PRO A 569 18.85 -2.27 37.24
C PRO A 569 20.00 -1.27 37.26
N LYS A 570 20.28 -0.70 38.44
CA LYS A 570 21.44 0.18 38.62
C LYS A 570 22.74 -0.54 38.22
N ASN A 571 23.58 0.13 37.45
CA ASN A 571 24.87 -0.39 37.02
C ASN A 571 25.86 0.77 36.77
N GLY A 572 26.69 1.05 37.76
CA GLY A 572 27.67 2.14 37.69
C GLY A 572 28.68 2.00 36.55
N ALA A 573 29.05 0.78 36.15
CA ALA A 573 29.98 0.54 35.05
C ALA A 573 29.36 0.91 33.69
N GLU A 574 28.12 0.48 33.43
CA GLU A 574 27.39 0.86 32.21
C GLU A 574 27.02 2.35 32.21
N ALA A 575 26.66 2.91 33.36
CA ALA A 575 26.43 4.34 33.51
C ALA A 575 27.68 5.14 33.13
N ALA A 576 28.85 4.82 33.72
CA ALA A 576 30.12 5.48 33.40
C ALA A 576 30.47 5.36 31.91
N ARG A 577 30.23 4.19 31.31
CA ARG A 577 30.48 3.96 29.88
C ARG A 577 29.65 4.88 28.99
N TRP A 578 28.32 4.90 29.17
CA TRP A 578 27.43 5.71 28.33
C TRP A 578 27.56 7.21 28.58
N LEU A 579 27.68 7.62 29.85
CA LEU A 579 27.92 9.01 30.20
C LEU A 579 29.29 9.49 29.69
N GLY A 580 30.31 8.62 29.70
CA GLY A 580 31.61 8.88 29.09
C GLY A 580 31.53 9.21 27.61
N LEU A 581 30.77 8.42 26.85
CA LEU A 581 30.54 8.68 25.41
C LEU A 581 29.82 10.01 25.19
N ALA A 582 28.75 10.28 25.93
CA ALA A 582 28.03 11.55 25.84
C ALA A 582 28.87 12.76 26.30
N ALA A 583 29.67 12.59 27.35
CA ALA A 583 30.55 13.62 27.91
C ALA A 583 31.66 14.01 26.93
N ALA A 584 32.24 13.03 26.23
CA ALA A 584 33.21 13.25 25.16
C ALA A 584 32.61 14.03 23.98
N GLN A 585 31.30 13.86 23.72
CA GLN A 585 30.55 14.65 22.74
C GLN A 585 30.05 16.01 23.27
N GLY A 586 30.44 16.39 24.49
CA GLY A 586 30.17 17.71 25.06
C GLY A 586 28.84 17.86 25.79
N VAL A 587 28.15 16.77 26.13
CA VAL A 587 26.89 16.86 26.89
C VAL A 587 27.18 17.21 28.35
N ALA A 588 26.86 18.44 28.78
CA ALA A 588 27.18 18.95 30.12
C ALA A 588 26.58 18.11 31.26
N ALA A 589 25.32 17.68 31.13
CA ALA A 589 24.68 16.81 32.12
C ALA A 589 25.41 15.46 32.26
N ALA A 590 25.87 14.88 31.14
CA ALA A 590 26.65 13.65 31.16
C ALA A 590 28.03 13.84 31.80
N GLN A 591 28.69 14.97 31.54
CA GLN A 591 29.96 15.32 32.19
C GLN A 591 29.82 15.43 33.70
N LEU A 592 28.77 16.06 34.21
CA LEU A 592 28.48 16.13 35.65
C LEU A 592 28.20 14.73 36.24
N ASN A 593 27.31 13.97 35.61
CA ASN A 593 26.96 12.65 36.13
C ASN A 593 28.16 11.68 36.11
N LEU A 594 29.01 11.74 35.09
CA LEU A 594 30.26 10.99 35.03
C LEU A 594 31.23 11.42 36.15
N ALA A 595 31.33 12.73 36.42
CA ALA A 595 32.14 13.23 37.52
C ALA A 595 31.67 12.69 38.87
N LEU A 596 30.35 12.61 39.10
CA LEU A 596 29.80 12.06 40.33
C LEU A 596 30.10 10.56 40.48
N ILE A 597 29.97 9.78 39.40
CA ILE A 597 30.30 8.34 39.41
C ILE A 597 31.78 8.11 39.73
N LEU A 598 32.68 8.85 39.06
CA LEU A 598 34.13 8.77 39.30
C LEU A 598 34.50 9.21 40.73
N ALA A 599 33.81 10.21 41.28
CA ALA A 599 34.06 10.68 42.64
C ALA A 599 33.60 9.67 43.70
N GLN A 600 32.54 8.90 43.44
CA GLN A 600 32.00 7.90 44.36
C GLN A 600 32.66 6.52 44.19
N GLY A 601 33.28 6.25 43.04
CA GLY A 601 33.77 4.91 42.69
C GLY A 601 32.64 3.90 42.44
N ASP A 602 31.48 4.36 41.97
CA ASP A 602 30.31 3.51 41.73
C ASP A 602 30.47 2.73 40.41
N GLY A 603 30.81 1.44 40.51
CA GLY A 603 31.00 0.56 39.36
C GLY A 603 32.28 0.80 38.54
N VAL A 604 33.06 1.84 38.86
CA VAL A 604 34.39 2.13 38.31
C VAL A 604 35.35 2.55 39.43
N PRO A 605 36.68 2.40 39.29
CA PRO A 605 37.63 2.90 40.28
C PRO A 605 37.44 4.39 40.55
N GLN A 606 37.51 4.77 41.84
CA GLN A 606 37.42 6.16 42.23
C GLN A 606 38.60 6.96 41.64
N ASP A 607 38.29 8.07 40.96
CA ASP A 607 39.27 9.02 40.43
C ASP A 607 38.75 10.46 40.61
N LEU A 608 39.12 11.06 41.74
CA LEU A 608 38.72 12.42 42.07
C LEU A 608 39.33 13.46 41.12
N GLY A 609 40.53 13.20 40.58
CA GLY A 609 41.19 14.12 39.65
C GLY A 609 40.45 14.20 38.32
N GLN A 610 40.08 13.05 37.76
CA GLN A 610 39.28 13.00 36.54
C GLN A 610 37.84 13.50 36.79
N ALA A 611 37.26 13.22 37.96
CA ALA A 611 35.96 13.78 38.35
C ALA A 611 35.98 15.32 38.34
N ALA A 612 37.02 15.93 38.91
CA ALA A 612 37.16 17.39 38.94
C ALA A 612 37.23 17.98 37.53
N GLN A 613 37.97 17.34 36.63
CA GLN A 613 38.11 17.80 35.24
C GLN A 613 36.76 17.76 34.48
N TRP A 614 36.00 16.68 34.62
CA TRP A 614 34.67 16.58 33.98
C TRP A 614 33.66 17.56 34.59
N CYS A 615 33.68 17.72 35.91
CA CYS A 615 32.85 18.70 36.62
C CYS A 615 33.17 20.13 36.17
N GLN A 616 34.45 20.46 36.03
CA GLN A 616 34.92 21.75 35.53
C GLN A 616 34.43 22.01 34.10
N ARG A 617 34.53 21.03 33.20
CA ARG A 617 33.98 21.14 31.83
C ARG A 617 32.48 21.43 31.84
N ALA A 618 31.70 20.73 32.68
CA ALA A 618 30.27 20.96 32.80
C ALA A 618 29.94 22.34 33.38
N ALA A 619 30.71 22.79 34.38
CA ALA A 619 30.54 24.09 35.03
C ALA A 619 30.80 25.26 34.07
N HIS A 620 31.85 25.16 33.24
CA HIS A 620 32.15 26.13 32.18
C HIS A 620 31.12 26.14 31.04
N GLN A 621 30.33 25.07 30.89
CA GLN A 621 29.17 25.06 29.99
C GLN A 621 27.91 25.71 30.61
N GLY A 622 28.01 26.24 31.84
CA GLY A 622 26.92 26.94 32.50
C GLY A 622 25.98 26.06 33.31
N LEU A 623 26.30 24.77 33.52
CA LEU A 623 25.44 23.88 34.30
C LEU A 623 25.55 24.23 35.81
N ALA A 624 24.53 24.87 36.36
CA ALA A 624 24.52 25.34 37.75
C ALA A 624 24.83 24.25 38.79
N ALA A 625 24.29 23.04 38.61
CA ALA A 625 24.58 21.91 39.47
C ALA A 625 26.07 21.48 39.43
N ALA A 626 26.73 21.62 38.27
CA ALA A 626 28.16 21.35 38.15
C ALA A 626 29.01 22.46 38.76
N GLN A 627 28.59 23.72 38.63
CA GLN A 627 29.24 24.86 39.29
C GLN A 627 29.21 24.70 40.81
N ASP A 628 28.05 24.35 41.37
CA ASP A 628 27.92 24.05 42.80
C ASP A 628 28.77 22.85 43.22
N ARG A 629 28.73 21.74 42.47
CA ARG A 629 29.57 20.58 42.76
C ARG A 629 31.06 20.91 42.71
N LEU A 630 31.50 21.71 41.74
CA LEU A 630 32.89 22.16 41.64
C LEU A 630 33.28 23.05 42.83
N GLY A 631 32.37 23.92 43.28
CA GLY A 631 32.54 24.70 44.51
C GLY A 631 32.75 23.79 45.74
N ILE A 632 31.96 22.72 45.86
CA ILE A 632 32.12 21.70 46.92
C ILE A 632 33.49 21.02 46.82
N MET A 633 33.93 20.63 45.61
CA MET A 633 35.24 19.99 45.40
C MET A 633 36.40 20.90 45.83
N TYR A 634 36.34 22.20 45.55
CA TYR A 634 37.34 23.18 46.05
C TYR A 634 37.29 23.39 47.57
N VAL A 635 36.14 23.27 48.23
CA VAL A 635 36.05 23.34 49.70
C VAL A 635 36.69 22.11 50.36
N GLN A 636 36.44 20.93 49.78
CA GLN A 636 36.84 19.65 50.36
C GLN A 636 38.23 19.21 49.92
N GLY A 637 38.77 19.79 48.84
CA GLY A 637 40.02 19.34 48.22
C GLY A 637 39.84 18.02 47.45
N GLU A 638 38.64 17.75 46.96
CA GLU A 638 38.34 16.52 46.20
C GLU A 638 38.88 16.65 44.77
N GLY A 639 40.04 16.05 44.49
CA GLY A 639 40.63 16.05 43.15
C GLY A 639 41.19 17.40 42.66
N VAL A 640 41.05 18.44 43.48
CA VAL A 640 41.61 19.78 43.30
C VAL A 640 42.27 20.25 44.58
N THR A 641 43.22 21.17 44.49
CA THR A 641 43.78 21.81 45.69
C THR A 641 42.70 22.66 46.36
N LYS A 642 42.53 22.49 47.68
CA LYS A 642 41.55 23.24 48.46
C LYS A 642 41.73 24.75 48.27
N ASN A 643 40.67 25.44 47.87
CA ASN A 643 40.70 26.86 47.57
C ASN A 643 39.33 27.50 47.84
N ASP A 644 39.19 28.15 49.01
CA ASP A 644 37.94 28.80 49.41
C ASP A 644 37.57 30.00 48.50
N THR A 645 38.53 30.60 47.80
CA THR A 645 38.28 31.72 46.87
C THR A 645 37.63 31.21 45.58
N GLU A 646 38.15 30.12 45.00
CA GLU A 646 37.54 29.45 43.84
C GLU A 646 36.19 28.84 44.22
N ALA A 647 36.08 28.21 45.39
CA ALA A 647 34.82 27.68 45.88
C ALA A 647 33.73 28.76 45.97
N LEU A 648 34.03 29.89 46.62
CA LEU A 648 33.09 31.01 46.73
C LEU A 648 32.73 31.58 45.34
N ALA A 649 33.70 31.68 44.43
CA ALA A 649 33.43 32.15 43.08
C ALA A 649 32.43 31.25 42.34
N TRP A 650 32.65 29.93 42.35
CA TRP A 650 31.75 28.97 41.70
C TRP A 650 30.35 28.92 42.36
N PHE A 651 30.26 29.03 43.69
CA PHE A 651 28.95 29.13 44.36
C PHE A 651 28.20 30.40 44.00
N LEU A 652 28.89 31.54 43.85
CA LEU A 652 28.26 32.80 43.41
C LEU A 652 27.72 32.68 41.98
N VAL A 653 28.47 32.04 41.08
CA VAL A 653 28.01 31.78 39.69
C VAL A 653 26.80 30.83 39.69
N ALA A 654 26.84 29.74 40.45
CA ALA A 654 25.72 28.79 40.57
C ALA A 654 24.47 29.44 41.19
N ALA A 655 24.66 30.32 42.18
CA ALA A 655 23.60 31.11 42.81
C ALA A 655 22.95 32.09 41.83
N GLN A 656 23.75 32.76 40.99
CA GLN A 656 23.25 33.62 39.92
C GLN A 656 22.48 32.83 38.86
N ALA A 657 22.90 31.59 38.60
CA ALA A 657 22.20 30.64 37.73
C ALA A 657 20.94 30.01 38.39
N GLY A 658 20.56 30.46 39.59
CA GLY A 658 19.28 30.14 40.22
C GLY A 658 19.28 28.94 41.16
N LEU A 659 20.44 28.45 41.62
CA LEU A 659 20.52 27.34 42.58
C LEU A 659 20.50 27.84 44.05
N PRO A 660 19.42 27.65 44.83
CA PRO A 660 19.31 28.20 46.19
C PRO A 660 20.31 27.61 47.18
N GLU A 661 20.66 26.33 47.01
CA GLU A 661 21.65 25.65 47.85
C GLU A 661 23.03 26.30 47.69
N ALA A 662 23.37 26.76 46.48
CA ALA A 662 24.62 27.49 46.22
C ALA A 662 24.65 28.85 46.93
N GLN A 663 23.52 29.54 47.09
CA GLN A 663 23.47 30.81 47.85
C GLN A 663 23.82 30.57 49.33
N SER A 664 23.25 29.52 49.91
CA SER A 664 23.52 29.15 51.30
C SER A 664 24.98 28.75 51.50
N ARG A 665 25.55 27.98 50.56
CA ARG A 665 26.97 27.62 50.59
C ARG A 665 27.88 28.83 50.38
N ALA A 666 27.56 29.73 49.45
CA ALA A 666 28.29 30.98 49.24
C ALA A 666 28.33 31.83 50.53
N ALA A 667 27.18 32.01 51.19
CA ALA A 667 27.09 32.75 52.44
C ALA A 667 27.96 32.12 53.55
N TYR A 668 27.94 30.79 53.67
CA TYR A 668 28.76 30.06 54.63
C TYR A 668 30.28 30.22 54.37
N ILE A 669 30.74 30.12 53.12
CA ILE A 669 32.16 30.33 52.78
C ILE A 669 32.56 31.79 52.98
N LYS A 670 31.69 32.74 52.62
CA LYS A 670 31.92 34.17 52.81
C LYS A 670 32.07 34.54 54.29
N ALA A 671 31.31 33.90 55.18
CA ALA A 671 31.39 34.13 56.62
C ALA A 671 32.70 33.64 57.28
N ARG A 672 33.41 32.69 56.66
CA ARG A 672 34.66 32.10 57.20
C ARG A 672 35.94 32.54 56.49
N THR A 673 35.83 33.45 55.51
CA THR A 673 36.96 33.96 54.72
C THR A 673 37.20 35.44 55.02
N SER A 674 38.42 35.94 54.80
CA SER A 674 38.71 37.36 54.98
C SER A 674 38.01 38.21 53.90
N LEU A 675 37.75 39.49 54.21
CA LEU A 675 37.17 40.44 53.27
C LEU A 675 37.95 40.52 51.95
N THR A 676 39.28 40.44 52.02
CA THR A 676 40.18 40.45 50.85
C THR A 676 39.96 39.25 49.92
N LEU A 677 39.80 38.05 50.48
CA LEU A 677 39.54 36.83 49.71
C LEU A 677 38.11 36.82 49.15
N SER A 678 37.14 37.34 49.90
CA SER A 678 35.76 37.49 49.44
C SER A 678 35.66 38.42 48.22
N LEU A 679 36.33 39.58 48.24
CA LEU A 679 36.38 40.50 47.10
C LEU A 679 37.09 39.88 45.88
N ALA A 680 38.14 39.08 46.10
CA ALA A 680 38.81 38.36 45.03
C ALA A 680 37.90 37.29 44.39
N ALA A 681 37.13 36.56 45.20
CA ALA A 681 36.16 35.57 44.73
C ALA A 681 35.02 36.21 43.93
N GLU A 682 34.51 37.37 44.35
CA GLU A 682 33.47 38.12 43.61
C GLU A 682 33.97 38.56 42.23
N ARG A 683 35.21 39.06 42.12
CA ARG A 683 35.82 39.37 40.82
C ARG A 683 36.02 38.12 39.97
N ARG A 684 36.46 37.01 40.58
CA ARG A 684 36.61 35.73 39.86
C ARG A 684 35.26 35.23 39.34
N ALA A 685 34.19 35.34 40.13
CA ALA A 685 32.84 34.98 39.73
C ALA A 685 32.35 35.81 38.54
N GLN A 686 32.59 37.13 38.54
CA GLN A 686 32.27 38.00 37.40
C GLN A 686 32.97 37.53 36.11
N ASN A 687 34.29 37.28 36.19
CA ASN A 687 35.05 36.77 35.05
C ASN A 687 34.52 35.40 34.57
N LEU A 688 34.19 34.49 35.50
CA LEU A 688 33.62 33.19 35.17
C LEU A 688 32.27 33.33 34.46
N THR A 689 31.40 34.20 34.94
CA THR A 689 30.10 34.48 34.29
C THR A 689 30.30 35.01 32.87
N GLU A 690 31.29 35.88 32.64
CA GLU A 690 31.65 36.35 31.30
C GLU A 690 32.22 35.24 30.42
N GLU A 691 33.13 34.41 30.94
CA GLU A 691 33.72 33.25 30.25
C GLU A 691 32.62 32.28 29.80
N ILE A 692 31.69 31.95 30.69
CA ILE A 692 30.55 31.05 30.43
C ILE A 692 29.61 31.67 29.38
N ALA A 693 29.27 32.95 29.53
CA ALA A 693 28.41 33.65 28.57
C ALA A 693 29.06 33.73 27.18
N ALA A 694 30.38 33.94 27.11
CA ALA A 694 31.14 33.92 25.87
C ALA A 694 31.18 32.53 25.24
N ALA A 695 31.39 31.47 26.03
CA ALA A 695 31.38 30.09 25.58
C ALA A 695 30.00 29.65 25.07
N ALA A 696 28.91 30.08 25.72
CA ALA A 696 27.54 29.84 25.29
C ALA A 696 27.24 30.49 23.92
N LYS A 697 27.66 31.74 23.72
CA LYS A 697 27.54 32.43 22.42
C LYS A 697 28.29 31.71 21.30
N LYS A 698 29.47 31.17 21.59
CA LYS A 698 30.30 30.45 20.61
C LYS A 698 29.72 29.09 20.20
N THR A 699 28.91 28.47 21.06
CA THR A 699 28.33 27.14 20.84
C THR A 699 26.89 27.19 20.30
N GLY A 700 26.35 28.38 19.99
CA GLY A 700 25.03 28.54 19.39
C GLY A 700 23.85 28.20 20.31
N ARG A 701 24.10 27.98 21.62
CA ARG A 701 23.06 27.74 22.62
C ARG A 701 22.48 29.08 23.06
N LYS A 702 21.21 29.33 22.73
CA LYS A 702 20.38 30.36 23.37
C LYS A 702 19.71 29.79 24.60
#